data_AF-A0AAJ0EME7-F1
#
_entry.id   AF-A0AAJ0EME7-F1
#
_cell.length_a   1.000
_cell.length_b   1.000
_cell.length_c   1.000
_cell.angle_alpha   90.00
_cell.angle_beta   90.00
_cell.angle_gamma   90.00
#
_symmetry.space_group_name_H-M   'P 1'
#
loop_
_entity.id
_entity.type
_entity.pdbx_description
1 polymer ?
#
loop_
_entity_poly.entity_id
_entity_poly.type
_entity_poly.pdbx_seq_one_letter_code
_entity_poly.pdbx_strand_id
1 'polypeptide(L)'
;MSLVEIFPECEAYHCFVVVVGYHHIQVPEHGYRVTKAHKQLLRETQDLEQSPKPTSRRISSVTIYARRTSSIPSQLWKKSSITSLRRGSNGSGHSSEMANLQSQLMSAQLPAGTCGGSKFLPCSVLEERVTTQLVTKTLSSIYKTTKSPETISNIASFVCGKPGARRVFAILACVSHLERIDLFYENNFVDSILPLFIDKNTSQVRTRSTEPRHSEITRKVFANDFWEHVTSAWIFCDTQWQFLGPVFNEHQFRYSFREDHRMPFLEQPDGHRESHFSTVGKWSIHQSHFEKSSRLRLSVDTNGHPIVAVKELKNVNMKANEYERVAEAEAEVLEMIREMKHPHLIKAIAYYKRGDRYYIIFPWAGGGNLRDYWGREPPRKLDGGFVSWALGQLCGLAGAMQKLHSAQDSACRHGDLKPENILCFEDTRSSDPSSQPFLVIADVGLAKVHTLATEMRNEATRTMNGTVMYEPPEAVLLLTKKQPRSRRYDVWSIGCIYFEFLIWLLYGKAELVRFGDDIAHPVNRTRQFFDVSGAGVTGAARVKPNVQKWMEWIRRDPRCPPNTAIRKVLELVCTRLLVIAVSKPRTESSGSASAQGSTTLHATDGPDNPSIIRSDTNSSFNGILVDGLRYRATSTEMHETLAGIIAEASGPKPKIAWMNWQAASPRGPGQYGDTLSVSQLGTRGSPRP
;
A
#
# COMPACT_ATOMS: atom_id res chain seq x y z
N MET A 1 39.03 49.72 -0.64
CA MET A 1 38.72 49.05 0.63
C MET A 1 37.36 48.40 0.47
N SER A 2 37.33 47.17 -0.03
CA SER A 2 37.21 45.92 0.77
C SER A 2 35.73 45.66 1.07
N LEU A 3 35.02 44.90 0.23
CA LEU A 3 34.79 43.44 0.33
C LEU A 3 34.01 43.07 1.60
N VAL A 4 32.83 42.45 1.43
CA VAL A 4 32.55 41.05 1.80
C VAL A 4 31.16 40.66 1.25
N GLU A 5 31.07 39.39 0.91
CA GLU A 5 30.13 38.65 0.08
C GLU A 5 28.68 38.60 0.58
N ILE A 6 27.74 38.48 -0.37
CA ILE A 6 26.37 38.04 -0.13
C ILE A 6 26.23 36.60 -0.67
N PHE A 7 26.10 35.64 0.24
CA PHE A 7 25.47 34.35 -0.01
C PHE A 7 23.94 34.51 0.15
N PRO A 8 23.10 33.93 -0.72
CA PRO A 8 21.70 33.71 -0.39
C PRO A 8 21.47 32.25 0.02
N GLU A 9 21.14 32.05 1.30
CA GLU A 9 20.41 30.87 1.77
C GLU A 9 18.90 31.06 1.58
N CYS A 10 18.30 29.96 1.12
CA CYS A 10 16.98 29.40 1.36
C CYS A 10 15.85 30.17 2.09
N GLU A 11 14.67 30.00 1.48
CA GLU A 11 13.34 29.80 2.09
C GLU A 11 12.58 30.99 2.71
N ALA A 12 11.58 31.45 1.97
CA ALA A 12 10.32 31.93 2.53
C ALA A 12 9.15 31.47 1.63
N TYR A 13 8.62 30.26 1.91
CA TYR A 13 7.31 29.86 1.41
C TYR A 13 6.23 30.53 2.28
N HIS A 14 5.38 31.32 1.64
CA HIS A 14 4.22 31.95 2.24
C HIS A 14 3.27 30.91 2.86
N CYS A 15 3.19 30.89 4.19
CA CYS A 15 2.08 30.30 4.92
C CYS A 15 0.81 31.14 4.72
N PHE A 16 -0.24 30.55 4.17
CA PHE A 16 -1.59 31.10 4.30
C PHE A 16 -2.08 30.87 5.73
N VAL A 17 -2.18 31.96 6.49
CA VAL A 17 -2.85 32.02 7.79
C VAL A 17 -4.37 31.92 7.56
N VAL A 18 -4.99 30.88 8.11
CA VAL A 18 -6.45 30.76 8.19
C VAL A 18 -6.94 31.70 9.30
N VAL A 19 -7.44 32.87 8.92
CA VAL A 19 -8.22 33.75 9.80
C VAL A 19 -9.68 33.30 9.74
N VAL A 20 -10.18 32.70 10.82
CA VAL A 20 -11.60 32.35 10.96
C VAL A 20 -12.37 33.61 11.38
N GLY A 21 -12.95 34.30 10.41
CA GLY A 21 -13.93 35.37 10.62
C GLY A 21 -15.34 34.78 10.77
N TYR A 22 -15.98 35.02 11.91
CA TYR A 22 -17.41 34.75 12.11
C TYR A 22 -18.23 35.77 11.33
N HIS A 23 -18.97 35.32 10.30
CA HIS A 23 -20.05 36.09 9.70
C HIS A 23 -21.40 35.44 9.99
N HIS A 24 -22.23 36.20 10.71
CA HIS A 24 -23.67 36.01 10.80
C HIS A 24 -24.28 36.05 9.40
N ILE A 25 -25.02 35.00 9.03
CA ILE A 25 -25.94 35.04 7.88
C ILE A 25 -27.31 34.57 8.39
N GLN A 26 -28.26 35.49 8.34
CA GLN A 26 -29.69 35.25 8.52
C GLN A 26 -30.20 34.33 7.40
N VAL A 27 -30.97 33.31 7.79
CA VAL A 27 -31.72 32.46 6.84
C VAL A 27 -33.15 33.00 6.75
N PRO A 28 -33.73 33.21 5.55
CA PRO A 28 -35.14 33.54 5.39
C PRO A 28 -36.01 32.28 5.56
N GLU A 29 -37.13 32.44 6.27
CA GLU A 29 -38.22 31.46 6.35
C GLU A 29 -38.97 31.28 5.03
N HIS A 30 -39.77 30.20 4.97
CA HIS A 30 -40.75 29.76 3.98
C HIS A 30 -40.23 28.63 3.07
N GLY A 31 -40.78 27.42 3.01
CA GLY A 31 -41.92 26.81 3.68
C GLY A 31 -42.28 25.54 2.91
N TYR A 32 -42.29 24.37 3.54
CA TYR A 32 -42.93 23.18 2.96
C TYR A 32 -43.58 22.31 4.05
N ARG A 33 -44.81 21.89 3.72
CA ARG A 33 -45.78 21.19 4.56
C ARG A 33 -45.33 19.78 4.92
N VAL A 34 -45.48 19.44 6.21
CA VAL A 34 -45.42 18.08 6.74
C VAL A 34 -46.85 17.53 6.81
N THR A 35 -47.12 16.41 6.14
CA THR A 35 -48.36 15.63 6.36
C THR A 35 -48.11 14.52 7.40
N LYS A 36 -48.93 14.59 8.45
CA LYS A 36 -49.23 13.65 9.54
C LYS A 36 -48.81 12.19 9.35
N ALA A 37 -47.84 11.75 10.16
CA ALA A 37 -47.87 10.45 10.87
C ALA A 37 -46.82 10.42 12.01
N HIS A 38 -46.93 11.35 12.97
CA HIS A 38 -46.21 11.24 14.26
C HIS A 38 -47.03 11.91 15.37
N LYS A 39 -48.17 11.31 15.69
CA LYS A 39 -48.99 11.64 16.86
C LYS A 39 -49.58 10.36 17.44
N GLN A 40 -48.78 9.61 18.20
CA GLN A 40 -49.26 8.83 19.33
C GLN A 40 -48.06 8.45 20.20
N LEU A 41 -48.21 8.54 21.52
CA LEU A 41 -47.22 8.28 22.59
C LEU A 41 -46.42 9.48 23.11
N LEU A 42 -47.11 10.62 23.30
CA LEU A 42 -46.79 11.57 24.39
C LEU A 42 -48.10 11.97 25.06
N ARG A 43 -48.65 11.06 25.86
CA ARG A 43 -49.58 11.33 26.95
C ARG A 43 -49.37 10.23 27.98
N GLU A 44 -48.73 10.60 29.08
CA GLU A 44 -48.89 10.08 30.44
C GLU A 44 -47.61 10.37 31.22
N THR A 45 -47.79 10.86 32.44
CA THR A 45 -46.79 11.18 33.48
C THR A 45 -46.17 12.58 33.43
N GLN A 46 -47.00 13.58 33.69
CA GLN A 46 -46.69 14.57 34.73
C GLN A 46 -47.51 14.19 35.97
N ASP A 47 -46.85 13.94 37.10
CA ASP A 47 -47.27 14.48 38.41
C ASP A 47 -46.21 14.21 39.48
N LEU A 48 -46.09 15.20 40.37
CA LEU A 48 -45.34 15.28 41.63
C LEU A 48 -43.90 15.86 41.59
N GLU A 49 -43.87 17.19 41.65
CA GLU A 49 -42.82 18.03 42.21
C GLU A 49 -42.56 17.72 43.70
N GLN A 50 -41.28 17.75 44.14
CA GLN A 50 -40.83 18.37 45.40
C GLN A 50 -39.40 18.95 45.25
N SER A 51 -39.21 20.13 45.84
CA SER A 51 -38.17 21.20 45.70
C SER A 51 -36.76 20.93 46.30
N PRO A 52 -35.82 21.91 46.48
CA PRO A 52 -35.56 23.24 45.87
C PRO A 52 -34.06 23.48 45.43
N LYS A 53 -33.82 24.68 44.86
CA LYS A 53 -32.59 25.26 44.24
C LYS A 53 -31.26 25.18 45.05
N PRO A 54 -30.07 25.30 44.40
CA PRO A 54 -29.45 26.64 44.25
C PRO A 54 -28.64 26.91 42.95
N THR A 55 -28.22 28.17 42.88
CA THR A 55 -27.49 29.03 41.92
C THR A 55 -26.10 28.59 41.40
N SER A 56 -25.85 28.93 40.12
CA SER A 56 -24.65 29.55 39.49
C SER A 56 -23.24 29.36 40.11
N ARG A 57 -22.35 28.63 39.41
CA ARG A 57 -21.05 29.12 38.84
C ARG A 57 -20.26 27.99 38.14
N ARG A 58 -19.51 28.38 37.10
CA ARG A 58 -18.55 27.59 36.28
C ARG A 58 -17.69 26.60 37.08
N ILE A 59 -17.39 25.42 36.51
CA ILE A 59 -16.05 24.78 36.41
C ILE A 59 -16.09 23.68 35.33
N SER A 60 -14.95 23.57 34.65
CA SER A 60 -14.51 22.66 33.60
C SER A 60 -14.59 21.14 33.88
N SER A 61 -14.71 20.38 32.78
CA SER A 61 -14.31 18.96 32.57
C SER A 61 -14.89 17.86 33.45
N VAL A 62 -15.64 16.92 32.84
CA VAL A 62 -15.89 15.56 33.39
C VAL A 62 -15.74 14.49 32.30
N THR A 63 -14.61 13.80 32.41
CA THR A 63 -14.27 12.39 32.19
C THR A 63 -15.40 11.39 31.88
N ILE A 64 -15.22 10.58 30.82
CA ILE A 64 -15.91 9.30 30.60
C ILE A 64 -14.94 8.15 30.95
N TYR A 65 -15.45 7.21 31.73
CA TYR A 65 -14.77 6.04 32.31
C TYR A 65 -14.19 5.08 31.26
N ALA A 66 -12.87 4.87 31.30
CA ALA A 66 -12.21 3.69 30.73
C ALA A 66 -12.01 2.63 31.84
N ARG A 67 -12.48 1.41 31.61
CA ARG A 67 -12.21 0.25 32.49
C ARG A 67 -10.73 -0.11 32.40
N ARG A 68 -10.03 0.00 33.54
CA ARG A 68 -8.67 -0.49 33.78
C ARG A 68 -8.64 -2.02 33.77
N THR A 69 -7.81 -2.62 32.93
CA THR A 69 -7.08 -3.85 33.28
C THR A 69 -5.67 -3.45 33.73
N SER A 70 -5.20 -4.12 34.77
CA SER A 70 -4.13 -3.73 35.69
C SER A 70 -2.78 -3.40 35.05
N SER A 71 -2.44 -2.12 35.03
CA SER A 71 -1.08 -1.61 34.92
C SER A 71 -0.43 -1.60 36.31
N ILE A 72 0.69 -2.29 36.49
CA ILE A 72 1.63 -1.98 37.57
C ILE A 72 2.24 -0.59 37.24
N PRO A 73 2.44 0.31 38.23
CA PRO A 73 2.60 1.75 37.96
C PRO A 73 3.85 2.12 37.15
N SER A 74 3.67 3.08 36.25
CA SER A 74 4.67 3.81 35.45
C SER A 74 5.67 4.67 36.27
N GLN A 75 5.86 4.35 37.56
CA GLN A 75 6.84 4.99 38.45
C GLN A 75 8.18 4.23 38.53
N LEU A 76 8.29 3.03 37.95
CA LEU A 76 9.53 2.23 37.91
C LEU A 76 10.50 2.60 36.77
N TRP A 77 10.11 3.49 35.87
CA TRP A 77 10.93 3.90 34.71
C TRP A 77 11.75 5.19 34.91
N LYS A 78 11.81 5.75 36.12
CA LYS A 78 12.65 6.94 36.40
C LYS A 78 13.65 6.82 37.56
N LYS A 79 13.76 5.68 38.26
CA LYS A 79 14.82 5.45 39.25
C LYS A 79 15.17 3.96 39.37
N SER A 80 15.73 3.38 38.32
CA SER A 80 16.55 2.18 38.43
C SER A 80 17.69 2.29 37.43
N SER A 81 18.60 3.23 37.70
CA SER A 81 19.96 3.12 37.19
C SER A 81 20.49 1.74 37.59
N ILE A 82 20.99 0.99 36.61
CA ILE A 82 21.72 -0.28 36.78
C ILE A 82 23.04 0.03 37.51
N THR A 83 22.97 0.44 38.77
CA THR A 83 24.13 0.89 39.55
C THR A 83 24.02 0.58 41.04
N SER A 84 22.89 0.06 41.54
CA SER A 84 22.69 -0.17 42.98
C SER A 84 22.59 -1.65 43.39
N LEU A 85 23.38 -2.52 42.76
CA LEU A 85 23.70 -3.87 43.26
C LEU A 85 25.22 -4.11 43.14
N ARG A 86 26.00 -3.20 43.72
CA ARG A 86 27.43 -3.41 44.01
C ARG A 86 27.64 -3.24 45.50
N ARG A 87 27.59 -4.35 46.24
CA ARG A 87 28.33 -4.51 47.50
C ARG A 87 28.50 -5.99 47.81
N GLY A 88 29.75 -6.45 47.74
CA GLY A 88 30.21 -7.67 48.40
C GLY A 88 30.67 -8.81 47.49
N SER A 89 31.84 -8.69 46.86
CA SER A 89 32.89 -9.73 46.87
C SER A 89 34.03 -9.37 45.89
N ASN A 90 35.27 -9.49 46.35
CA ASN A 90 36.48 -9.21 45.60
C ASN A 90 36.67 -10.22 44.45
N GLY A 91 36.68 -9.73 43.21
CA GLY A 91 36.95 -10.53 42.00
C GLY A 91 37.25 -9.63 40.79
N SER A 92 38.42 -9.01 40.76
CA SER A 92 38.77 -7.89 39.86
C SER A 92 38.97 -8.24 38.37
N GLY A 93 38.95 -9.52 37.98
CA GLY A 93 39.07 -9.94 36.57
C GLY A 93 37.75 -10.33 35.89
N HIS A 94 36.89 -11.08 36.59
CA HIS A 94 35.65 -11.65 36.05
C HIS A 94 34.61 -10.59 35.65
N SER A 95 34.52 -9.51 36.43
CA SER A 95 33.55 -8.43 36.19
C SER A 95 33.89 -7.55 34.99
N SER A 96 35.14 -7.56 34.49
CA SER A 96 35.60 -6.60 33.47
C SER A 96 35.24 -7.03 32.05
N GLU A 97 35.52 -8.28 31.68
CA GLU A 97 35.25 -8.77 30.31
C GLU A 97 33.75 -8.95 30.03
N MET A 98 32.99 -9.42 31.01
CA MET A 98 31.53 -9.53 30.93
C MET A 98 30.86 -8.15 30.78
N ALA A 99 31.27 -7.18 31.61
CA ALA A 99 30.78 -5.81 31.50
C ALA A 99 31.17 -5.16 30.17
N ASN A 100 32.35 -5.50 29.62
CA ASN A 100 32.79 -5.02 28.31
C ASN A 100 31.89 -5.58 27.20
N LEU A 101 31.64 -6.91 27.15
CA LEU A 101 30.74 -7.50 26.15
C LEU A 101 29.31 -6.95 26.26
N GLN A 102 28.76 -6.86 27.47
CA GLN A 102 27.45 -6.27 27.69
C GLN A 102 27.41 -4.82 27.19
N SER A 103 28.41 -4.00 27.52
CA SER A 103 28.50 -2.61 27.06
C SER A 103 28.60 -2.51 25.53
N GLN A 104 29.37 -3.38 24.89
CA GLN A 104 29.47 -3.46 23.42
C GLN A 104 28.14 -3.83 22.78
N LEU A 105 27.44 -4.84 23.30
CA LEU A 105 26.13 -5.25 22.77
C LEU A 105 25.07 -4.16 22.96
N MET A 106 25.07 -3.48 24.10
CA MET A 106 24.10 -2.42 24.42
C MET A 106 24.34 -1.13 23.63
N SER A 107 25.61 -0.75 23.41
CA SER A 107 25.97 0.42 22.62
C SER A 107 25.74 0.23 21.12
N ALA A 108 25.79 -1.02 20.64
CA ALA A 108 25.56 -1.34 19.22
C ALA A 108 24.08 -1.51 18.85
N GLN A 109 23.15 -1.32 19.79
CA GLN A 109 21.73 -1.39 19.48
C GLN A 109 21.26 -0.16 18.71
N LEU A 110 20.50 -0.40 17.65
CA LEU A 110 19.91 0.65 16.84
C LEU A 110 18.50 0.99 17.35
N PRO A 111 18.09 2.27 17.33
CA PRO A 111 16.70 2.62 17.60
C PRO A 111 15.82 1.95 16.54
N ALA A 112 14.80 1.19 16.97
CA ALA A 112 13.74 0.83 16.03
C ALA A 112 12.97 2.11 15.75
N GLY A 113 12.91 2.51 14.48
CA GLY A 113 12.13 3.68 14.12
C GLY A 113 10.66 3.45 14.48
N THR A 114 10.01 4.52 14.96
CA THR A 114 8.68 4.71 15.61
C THR A 114 7.49 3.73 15.44
N CYS A 115 7.60 2.57 14.79
CA CYS A 115 6.68 1.44 14.97
C CYS A 115 6.91 0.62 16.26
N GLY A 116 7.71 1.09 17.24
CA GLY A 116 7.91 0.28 18.46
C GLY A 116 8.82 0.79 19.58
N GLY A 117 9.32 2.03 19.56
CA GLY A 117 9.96 2.71 20.71
C GLY A 117 11.12 1.98 21.41
N SER A 118 11.69 0.92 20.83
CA SER A 118 12.63 0.02 21.49
C SER A 118 13.80 -0.31 20.59
N LYS A 119 15.01 -0.40 21.15
CA LYS A 119 16.23 -0.64 20.36
C LYS A 119 16.39 -2.12 20.01
N PHE A 120 16.88 -2.48 18.83
CA PHE A 120 17.20 -3.88 18.50
C PHE A 120 18.69 -4.04 18.18
N LEU A 121 19.22 -5.25 18.36
CA LEU A 121 20.57 -5.59 17.91
C LEU A 121 20.49 -6.30 16.55
N PRO A 122 21.12 -5.76 15.50
CA PRO A 122 21.14 -6.42 14.20
C PRO A 122 21.83 -7.80 14.23
N CYS A 123 21.31 -8.77 13.47
CA CYS A 123 21.88 -10.12 13.39
C CYS A 123 23.38 -10.11 13.00
N SER A 124 23.77 -9.29 12.03
CA SER A 124 25.18 -9.17 11.61
C SER A 124 26.10 -8.66 12.72
N VAL A 125 25.64 -7.68 13.50
CA VAL A 125 26.38 -7.16 14.65
C VAL A 125 26.54 -8.22 15.73
N LEU A 126 25.50 -9.03 15.98
CA LEU A 126 25.59 -10.15 16.91
C LEU A 126 26.64 -11.17 16.45
N GLU A 127 26.68 -11.51 15.16
CA GLU A 127 27.66 -12.44 14.59
C GLU A 127 29.09 -11.89 14.61
N GLU A 128 29.27 -10.59 14.31
CA GLU A 128 30.55 -9.89 14.35
C GLU A 128 31.10 -9.80 15.78
N ARG A 129 30.23 -9.53 16.76
CA ARG A 129 30.63 -9.34 18.15
C ARG A 129 30.79 -10.68 18.87
N VAL A 130 29.93 -11.67 18.64
CA VAL A 130 29.98 -12.99 19.30
C VAL A 130 30.74 -13.99 18.41
N THR A 131 32.06 -13.88 18.43
CA THR A 131 32.99 -14.77 17.70
C THR A 131 33.47 -15.93 18.57
N THR A 132 33.89 -17.04 17.97
CA THR A 132 34.47 -18.19 18.70
C THR A 132 35.66 -17.77 19.57
N GLN A 133 36.51 -16.87 19.07
CA GLN A 133 37.66 -16.35 19.83
C GLN A 133 37.22 -15.57 21.08
N LEU A 134 36.24 -14.68 20.94
CA LEU A 134 35.70 -13.93 22.07
C LEU A 134 35.05 -14.87 23.09
N VAL A 135 34.23 -15.82 22.64
CA VAL A 135 33.54 -16.77 23.51
C VAL A 135 34.57 -17.59 24.29
N THR A 136 35.55 -18.20 23.61
CA THR A 136 36.62 -18.97 24.26
C THR A 136 37.36 -18.14 25.29
N LYS A 137 37.75 -16.89 24.97
CA LYS A 137 38.46 -16.00 25.89
C LYS A 137 37.62 -15.69 27.14
N THR A 138 36.36 -15.29 26.93
CA THR A 138 35.43 -14.92 27.99
C THR A 138 35.15 -16.12 28.91
N LEU A 139 34.91 -17.30 28.34
CA LEU A 139 34.67 -18.52 29.12
C LEU A 139 35.92 -19.00 29.86
N SER A 140 37.11 -18.87 29.27
CA SER A 140 38.39 -19.16 29.95
C SER A 140 38.60 -18.26 31.16
N SER A 141 38.22 -16.99 31.06
CA SER A 141 38.25 -16.04 32.17
C SER A 141 37.24 -16.37 33.26
N ILE A 142 36.03 -16.81 32.90
CA ILE A 142 34.97 -17.21 33.85
C ILE A 142 35.33 -18.51 34.58
N TYR A 143 35.69 -19.56 33.84
CA TYR A 143 35.94 -20.89 34.41
C TYR A 143 37.35 -21.04 34.96
N LYS A 144 38.34 -20.23 34.55
CA LYS A 144 39.74 -20.36 34.97
C LYS A 144 40.23 -21.81 34.88
N THR A 145 40.39 -22.49 36.02
CA THR A 145 40.86 -23.87 36.13
C THR A 145 39.74 -24.89 36.37
N THR A 146 38.47 -24.48 36.45
CA THR A 146 37.35 -25.38 36.76
C THR A 146 36.89 -26.22 35.57
N LYS A 147 37.24 -25.84 34.34
CA LYS A 147 36.92 -26.58 33.12
C LYS A 147 38.16 -26.73 32.24
N SER A 148 38.24 -27.85 31.52
CA SER A 148 39.34 -28.07 30.58
C SER A 148 39.22 -27.12 29.37
N PRO A 149 40.36 -26.77 28.74
CA PRO A 149 40.34 -25.98 27.49
C PRO A 149 39.51 -26.62 26.38
N GLU A 150 39.46 -27.95 26.33
CA GLU A 150 38.65 -28.71 25.37
C GLU A 150 37.15 -28.49 25.60
N THR A 151 36.68 -28.57 26.86
CA THR A 151 35.28 -28.28 27.18
C THR A 151 34.90 -26.85 26.80
N ILE A 152 35.77 -25.88 27.07
CA ILE A 152 35.55 -24.48 26.70
C ILE A 152 35.44 -24.32 25.17
N SER A 153 36.31 -25.00 24.42
CA SER A 153 36.28 -25.03 22.95
C SER A 153 34.97 -25.64 22.42
N ASN A 154 34.48 -26.70 23.06
CA ASN A 154 33.22 -27.33 22.68
C ASN A 154 32.01 -26.41 22.95
N ILE A 155 31.99 -25.71 24.08
CA ILE A 155 30.95 -24.71 24.38
C ILE A 155 31.02 -23.54 23.38
N ALA A 156 32.22 -23.05 23.06
CA ALA A 156 32.39 -21.99 22.07
C ALA A 156 31.91 -22.42 20.68
N SER A 157 32.17 -23.67 20.31
CA SER A 157 31.67 -24.28 19.06
C SER A 157 30.15 -24.44 19.06
N PHE A 158 29.54 -24.76 20.19
CA PHE A 158 28.09 -24.78 20.35
C PHE A 158 27.47 -23.38 20.22
N VAL A 159 28.04 -22.36 20.87
CA VAL A 159 27.54 -20.98 20.78
C VAL A 159 27.62 -20.48 19.34
N CYS A 160 28.78 -20.67 18.70
CA CYS A 160 29.06 -20.10 17.38
C CYS A 160 28.71 -21.02 16.19
N GLY A 161 28.27 -22.24 16.45
CA GLY A 161 27.97 -23.27 15.45
C GLY A 161 26.67 -23.04 14.68
N LYS A 162 26.26 -24.07 13.92
CA LYS A 162 24.99 -24.14 13.21
C LYS A 162 24.36 -25.53 13.41
N PRO A 163 23.22 -25.65 14.12
CA PRO A 163 22.53 -24.59 14.86
C PRO A 163 23.41 -24.00 15.98
N GLY A 164 23.22 -22.71 16.28
CA GLY A 164 24.03 -21.97 17.26
C GLY A 164 23.20 -21.41 18.41
N ALA A 165 23.88 -20.88 19.42
CA ALA A 165 23.29 -20.31 20.63
C ALA A 165 23.80 -18.87 20.89
N ARG A 166 24.07 -18.10 19.83
CA ARG A 166 24.61 -16.72 19.95
C ARG A 166 23.63 -15.78 20.64
N ARG A 167 22.33 -15.89 20.35
CA ARG A 167 21.30 -15.06 21.01
C ARG A 167 21.19 -15.43 22.47
N VAL A 168 21.18 -16.72 22.80
CA VAL A 168 21.20 -17.20 24.20
C VAL A 168 22.41 -16.66 24.94
N PHE A 169 23.61 -16.79 24.36
CA PHE A 169 24.85 -16.27 24.95
C PHE A 169 24.79 -14.75 25.17
N ALA A 170 24.28 -13.99 24.21
CA ALA A 170 24.12 -12.54 24.34
C ALA A 170 23.08 -12.16 25.41
N ILE A 171 21.99 -12.89 25.55
CA ILE A 171 21.00 -12.68 26.62
C ILE A 171 21.67 -12.91 27.97
N LEU A 172 22.40 -14.02 28.15
CA LEU A 172 23.14 -14.33 29.38
C LEU A 172 24.17 -13.25 29.72
N ALA A 173 24.88 -12.71 28.73
CA ALA A 173 25.77 -11.56 28.92
C ALA A 173 25.02 -10.34 29.44
N CYS A 174 23.84 -10.05 28.90
CA CYS A 174 23.06 -8.87 29.26
C CYS A 174 22.40 -8.97 30.63
N VAL A 175 22.07 -10.18 31.07
CA VAL A 175 21.55 -10.44 32.42
C VAL A 175 22.66 -10.73 33.43
N SER A 176 23.93 -10.64 33.05
CA SER A 176 25.12 -10.88 33.89
C SER A 176 25.23 -12.30 34.46
N HIS A 177 24.87 -13.31 33.67
CA HIS A 177 24.87 -14.73 34.05
C HIS A 177 25.51 -15.66 33.00
N LEU A 178 26.62 -15.23 32.37
CA LEU A 178 27.30 -16.04 31.33
C LEU A 178 27.80 -17.40 31.82
N GLU A 179 28.12 -17.53 33.10
CA GLU A 179 28.53 -18.79 33.73
C GLU A 179 27.49 -19.90 33.59
N ARG A 180 26.24 -19.54 33.27
CA ARG A 180 25.13 -20.49 33.06
C ARG A 180 25.07 -21.09 31.67
N ILE A 181 25.93 -20.67 30.72
CA ILE A 181 25.91 -21.20 29.35
C ILE A 181 26.08 -22.73 29.32
N ASP A 182 26.75 -23.31 30.32
CA ASP A 182 26.89 -24.75 30.50
C ASP A 182 25.55 -25.48 30.52
N LEU A 183 24.59 -24.94 31.26
CA LEU A 183 23.27 -25.55 31.39
C LEU A 183 22.54 -25.60 30.05
N PHE A 184 22.73 -24.58 29.23
CA PHE A 184 22.19 -24.52 27.87
C PHE A 184 22.93 -25.47 26.94
N TYR A 185 24.27 -25.56 27.05
CA TYR A 185 25.10 -26.48 26.28
C TYR A 185 24.76 -27.96 26.56
N GLU A 186 24.69 -28.35 27.83
CA GLU A 186 24.41 -29.72 28.27
C GLU A 186 23.02 -30.21 27.81
N ASN A 187 22.07 -29.29 27.64
CA ASN A 187 20.72 -29.60 27.19
C ASN A 187 20.49 -29.29 25.69
N ASN A 188 21.54 -28.93 24.95
CA ASN A 188 21.47 -28.54 23.55
C ASN A 188 20.43 -27.43 23.26
N PHE A 189 20.39 -26.42 24.14
CA PHE A 189 19.46 -25.30 24.03
C PHE A 189 20.00 -24.26 23.04
N VAL A 190 19.49 -24.28 21.80
CA VAL A 190 19.91 -23.40 20.70
C VAL A 190 18.93 -22.24 20.48
N ASP A 191 19.33 -21.27 19.66
CA ASP A 191 18.56 -20.03 19.41
C ASP A 191 17.15 -20.27 18.83
N SER A 192 16.91 -21.39 18.15
CA SER A 192 15.58 -21.76 17.60
C SER A 192 14.57 -22.16 18.68
N ILE A 193 14.98 -22.30 19.94
CA ILE A 193 14.08 -22.54 21.09
C ILE A 193 13.45 -21.23 21.58
N LEU A 194 14.02 -20.07 21.24
CA LEU A 194 13.41 -18.77 21.51
C LEU A 194 12.21 -18.53 20.56
N PRO A 195 11.17 -17.76 20.96
CA PRO A 195 11.08 -17.03 22.21
C PRO A 195 10.52 -17.83 23.38
N LEU A 196 10.95 -17.44 24.59
CA LEU A 196 10.45 -17.94 25.86
C LEU A 196 9.36 -17.04 26.45
N PHE A 197 8.53 -17.59 27.32
CA PHE A 197 7.57 -16.84 28.12
C PHE A 197 7.34 -17.53 29.48
N ILE A 198 6.91 -16.76 30.46
CA ILE A 198 6.45 -17.30 31.75
C ILE A 198 4.96 -17.60 31.64
N ASP A 199 4.60 -18.85 31.88
CA ASP A 199 3.21 -19.27 31.96
C ASP A 199 2.54 -18.65 33.20
N LYS A 200 1.44 -17.92 33.00
CA LYS A 200 0.78 -17.20 34.09
C LYS A 200 0.13 -18.12 35.12
N ASN A 201 -0.21 -19.35 34.74
CA ASN A 201 -0.91 -20.30 35.60
C ASN A 201 0.09 -21.14 36.39
N THR A 202 1.19 -21.57 35.75
CA THR A 202 2.17 -22.44 36.40
C THR A 202 3.41 -21.71 36.91
N SER A 203 3.59 -20.44 36.54
CA SER A 203 4.82 -19.65 36.77
C SER A 203 6.09 -20.29 36.17
N GLN A 204 5.94 -21.27 35.28
CA GLN A 204 7.06 -21.96 34.63
C GLN A 204 7.43 -21.28 33.31
N VAL A 205 8.72 -21.31 32.97
CA VAL A 205 9.21 -20.87 31.66
C VAL A 205 8.85 -21.90 30.60
N ARG A 206 8.28 -21.44 29.49
CA ARG A 206 7.88 -22.23 28.33
C ARG A 206 8.39 -21.60 27.05
N THR A 207 8.58 -22.41 26.01
CA THR A 207 8.93 -21.97 24.67
C THR A 207 7.70 -21.83 23.79
N ARG A 208 7.74 -20.93 22.80
CA ARG A 208 6.75 -20.84 21.72
C ARG A 208 7.13 -21.63 20.47
N SER A 209 8.25 -22.34 20.49
CA SER A 209 8.63 -23.23 19.40
C SER A 209 7.56 -24.33 19.19
N THR A 210 7.31 -24.66 17.93
CA THR A 210 6.42 -25.75 17.53
C THR A 210 7.11 -27.12 17.57
N GLU A 211 8.43 -27.17 17.70
CA GLU A 211 9.20 -28.43 17.77
C GLU A 211 8.96 -29.12 19.13
N PRO A 212 8.41 -30.35 19.18
CA PRO A 212 8.05 -31.03 20.43
C PRO A 212 9.20 -31.15 21.42
N ARG A 213 10.43 -31.39 20.93
CA ARG A 213 11.62 -31.53 21.78
C ARG A 213 11.99 -30.25 22.52
N HIS A 214 11.65 -29.08 21.98
CA HIS A 214 12.03 -27.78 22.56
C HIS A 214 11.35 -27.54 23.91
N SER A 215 10.11 -28.03 24.10
CA SER A 215 9.40 -27.92 25.38
C SER A 215 10.11 -28.66 26.51
N GLU A 216 10.58 -29.88 26.24
CA GLU A 216 11.29 -30.68 27.23
C GLU A 216 12.69 -30.11 27.53
N ILE A 217 13.40 -29.65 26.51
CA ILE A 217 14.70 -28.95 26.69
C ILE A 217 14.51 -27.70 27.55
N THR A 218 13.48 -26.89 27.28
CA THR A 218 13.16 -25.69 28.07
C THR A 218 12.88 -26.06 29.52
N ARG A 219 12.08 -27.10 29.76
CA ARG A 219 11.78 -27.56 31.13
C ARG A 219 13.03 -27.96 31.89
N LYS A 220 13.96 -28.70 31.26
CA LYS A 220 15.22 -29.11 31.90
C LYS A 220 16.12 -27.93 32.27
N VAL A 221 16.28 -26.97 31.35
CA VAL A 221 17.11 -25.77 31.60
C VAL A 221 16.52 -24.88 32.69
N PHE A 222 15.20 -24.69 32.70
CA PHE A 222 14.54 -23.77 33.62
C PHE A 222 14.00 -24.43 34.91
N ALA A 223 14.25 -25.73 35.13
CA ALA A 223 13.98 -26.42 36.39
C ALA A 223 15.10 -26.25 37.44
N ASN A 224 16.23 -25.64 37.06
CA ASN A 224 17.32 -25.35 37.99
C ASN A 224 16.91 -24.28 39.02
N ASP A 225 17.27 -24.50 40.29
CA ASP A 225 16.93 -23.65 41.45
C ASP A 225 17.21 -22.15 41.23
N PHE A 226 18.22 -21.82 40.41
CA PHE A 226 18.52 -20.44 40.05
C PHE A 226 17.32 -19.69 39.42
N TRP A 227 16.48 -20.39 38.66
CA TRP A 227 15.32 -19.83 37.98
C TRP A 227 14.05 -19.83 38.85
N GLU A 228 14.06 -20.45 40.03
CA GLU A 228 12.90 -20.45 40.96
C GLU A 228 12.52 -19.04 41.38
N HIS A 229 13.50 -18.14 41.45
CA HIS A 229 13.23 -16.72 41.54
C HIS A 229 12.66 -16.22 40.21
N VAL A 230 11.33 -16.04 40.18
CA VAL A 230 10.55 -15.53 39.03
C VAL A 230 11.20 -14.30 38.39
N THR A 231 11.86 -13.44 39.18
CA THR A 231 12.60 -12.27 38.70
C THR A 231 13.71 -12.62 37.70
N SER A 232 14.52 -13.65 37.95
CA SER A 232 15.63 -14.04 37.08
C SER A 232 15.13 -14.58 35.74
N ALA A 233 14.14 -15.47 35.78
CA ALA A 233 13.48 -16.00 34.59
C ALA A 233 12.79 -14.89 33.78
N TRP A 234 12.16 -13.93 34.47
CA TRP A 234 11.48 -12.80 33.84
C TRP A 234 12.48 -11.87 33.15
N ILE A 235 13.59 -11.52 33.80
CA ILE A 235 14.64 -10.67 33.20
C ILE A 235 15.22 -11.33 31.95
N PHE A 236 15.46 -12.65 31.95
CA PHE A 236 15.89 -13.38 30.75
C PHE A 236 14.84 -13.30 29.63
N CYS A 237 13.58 -13.58 29.96
CA CYS A 237 12.48 -13.55 29.01
C CYS A 237 12.17 -12.14 28.48
N ASP A 238 12.44 -11.07 29.22
CA ASP A 238 12.27 -9.70 28.73
C ASP A 238 13.47 -9.27 27.86
N THR A 239 14.68 -9.64 28.28
CA THR A 239 15.93 -9.27 27.61
C THR A 239 16.01 -9.86 26.20
N GLN A 240 15.46 -11.06 25.97
CA GLN A 240 15.51 -11.77 24.68
C GLN A 240 15.05 -10.92 23.49
N TRP A 241 14.06 -10.05 23.68
CA TRP A 241 13.44 -9.29 22.58
C TRP A 241 14.43 -8.34 21.87
N GLN A 242 15.55 -8.02 22.51
CA GLN A 242 16.68 -7.27 21.93
C GLN A 242 17.36 -8.02 20.77
N PHE A 243 17.31 -9.34 20.80
CA PHE A 243 18.08 -10.24 19.91
C PHE A 243 17.19 -11.03 18.95
N LEU A 244 15.86 -10.85 19.03
CA LEU A 244 14.86 -11.57 18.25
C LEU A 244 14.22 -10.72 17.14
N GLY A 245 14.99 -9.77 16.59
CA GLY A 245 14.56 -9.02 15.42
C GLY A 245 14.24 -9.98 14.26
N PRO A 246 13.04 -9.90 13.65
CA PRO A 246 12.65 -10.82 12.59
C PRO A 246 13.53 -10.68 11.35
N VAL A 247 13.66 -11.75 10.57
CA VAL A 247 14.37 -11.76 9.28
C VAL A 247 13.34 -12.07 8.20
N PHE A 248 13.21 -11.18 7.21
CA PHE A 248 12.31 -11.37 6.08
C PHE A 248 13.06 -12.07 4.95
N ASN A 249 12.46 -13.15 4.42
CA ASN A 249 13.03 -13.93 3.33
C ASN A 249 12.05 -14.10 2.16
N GLU A 250 12.60 -14.51 1.01
CA GLU A 250 11.84 -14.67 -0.23
C GLU A 250 10.86 -15.87 -0.19
N HIS A 251 11.14 -16.89 0.60
CA HIS A 251 10.34 -18.11 0.62
C HIS A 251 9.10 -18.01 1.52
N GLN A 252 9.10 -17.10 2.50
CA GLN A 252 8.00 -16.90 3.43
C GLN A 252 7.32 -15.55 3.21
N PHE A 253 6.01 -15.59 2.96
CA PHE A 253 5.19 -14.38 2.79
C PHE A 253 4.49 -13.96 4.09
N ARG A 254 3.91 -14.92 4.82
CA ARG A 254 3.09 -14.67 6.01
C ARG A 254 3.88 -14.84 7.29
N TYR A 255 3.77 -13.88 8.20
CA TYR A 255 4.42 -13.90 9.51
C TYR A 255 3.44 -13.52 10.63
N SER A 256 3.74 -13.98 11.84
CA SER A 256 3.01 -13.59 13.04
C SER A 256 4.00 -13.24 14.14
N PHE A 257 3.93 -12.00 14.61
CA PHE A 257 4.81 -11.45 15.62
C PHE A 257 4.04 -11.00 16.85
N ARG A 258 4.70 -11.07 17.99
CA ARG A 258 4.21 -10.48 19.23
C ARG A 258 4.48 -8.98 19.25
N GLU A 259 3.72 -8.25 20.05
CA GLU A 259 3.97 -6.82 20.27
C GLU A 259 5.39 -6.55 20.78
N ASP A 260 5.95 -7.49 21.56
CA ASP A 260 7.32 -7.44 22.11
C ASP A 260 8.43 -7.52 21.04
N HIS A 261 8.14 -8.02 19.84
CA HIS A 261 9.16 -8.11 18.79
C HIS A 261 9.63 -6.72 18.40
N ARG A 262 10.95 -6.53 18.42
CA ARG A 262 11.59 -5.29 17.97
C ARG A 262 11.83 -5.40 16.48
N MET A 263 11.02 -4.68 15.71
CA MET A 263 11.06 -4.73 14.25
C MET A 263 12.36 -4.10 13.72
N PRO A 264 13.00 -4.67 12.68
CA PRO A 264 14.32 -4.25 12.21
C PRO A 264 14.26 -3.03 11.28
N PHE A 265 13.31 -2.13 11.51
CA PHE A 265 13.12 -0.90 10.73
C PHE A 265 13.96 0.23 11.33
N LEU A 266 14.73 0.89 10.49
CA LEU A 266 15.52 2.07 10.79
C LEU A 266 14.68 3.31 10.44
N GLU A 267 14.78 4.33 11.27
CA GLU A 267 13.97 5.53 11.18
C GLU A 267 14.38 6.40 9.97
N GLN A 268 13.41 6.87 9.19
CA GLN A 268 13.58 7.97 8.24
C GLN A 268 12.46 9.03 8.43
N PRO A 269 12.74 10.33 8.22
CA PRO A 269 11.82 11.40 8.58
C PRO A 269 10.69 11.66 7.56
N ASP A 270 10.70 11.02 6.39
CA ASP A 270 9.82 11.40 5.29
C ASP A 270 8.41 10.82 5.45
N GLY A 271 7.51 11.66 5.97
CA GLY A 271 6.05 11.68 5.79
C GLY A 271 5.32 10.34 5.61
N HIS A 272 4.43 10.01 6.54
CA HIS A 272 3.44 8.97 6.32
C HIS A 272 2.36 9.44 5.34
N ARG A 273 1.97 8.58 4.40
CA ARG A 273 0.76 8.77 3.60
C ARG A 273 -0.38 8.07 4.32
N GLU A 274 -1.40 8.83 4.72
CA GLU A 274 -2.54 8.31 5.46
C GLU A 274 -3.80 8.32 4.59
N SER A 275 -4.50 7.19 4.59
CA SER A 275 -5.84 7.06 4.00
C SER A 275 -6.85 6.66 5.08
N HIS A 276 -8.13 6.58 4.73
CA HIS A 276 -9.15 6.09 5.66
C HIS A 276 -8.91 4.63 6.06
N PHE A 277 -8.33 3.81 5.17
CA PHE A 277 -8.24 2.36 5.35
C PHE A 277 -6.85 1.87 5.76
N SER A 278 -5.82 2.69 5.58
CA SER A 278 -4.43 2.32 5.89
C SER A 278 -3.53 3.53 6.07
N THR A 279 -2.37 3.31 6.70
CA THR A 279 -1.25 4.24 6.76
C THR A 279 -0.05 3.59 6.08
N VAL A 280 0.63 4.30 5.19
CA VAL A 280 1.83 3.83 4.50
C VAL A 280 3.01 4.71 4.88
N GLY A 281 4.04 4.11 5.46
CA GLY A 281 5.31 4.78 5.80
C GLY A 281 6.47 4.26 4.97
N LYS A 282 7.46 5.13 4.71
CA LYS A 282 8.76 4.77 4.13
C LYS A 282 9.72 4.33 5.24
N TRP A 283 10.38 3.19 5.06
CA TRP A 283 11.28 2.62 6.06
C TRP A 283 12.53 2.02 5.40
N SER A 284 13.67 2.04 6.10
CA SER A 284 14.82 1.19 5.78
C SER A 284 14.77 -0.07 6.64
N ILE A 285 14.93 -1.26 6.07
CA ILE A 285 15.13 -2.50 6.84
C ILE A 285 16.63 -2.74 6.98
N HIS A 286 17.14 -2.96 8.19
CA HIS A 286 18.56 -3.30 8.34
C HIS A 286 18.93 -4.52 7.50
N GLN A 287 19.99 -4.41 6.68
CA GLN A 287 20.33 -5.41 5.65
C GLN A 287 20.46 -6.86 6.16
N SER A 288 20.95 -7.06 7.39
CA SER A 288 21.07 -8.41 7.98
C SER A 288 19.73 -9.03 8.43
N HIS A 289 18.63 -8.30 8.29
CA HIS A 289 17.27 -8.76 8.56
C HIS A 289 16.44 -8.90 7.27
N PHE A 290 17.10 -8.80 6.12
CA PHE A 290 16.47 -8.93 4.83
C PHE A 290 17.30 -9.82 3.92
N GLU A 291 16.80 -11.02 3.61
CA GLU A 291 17.45 -11.87 2.63
C GLU A 291 17.15 -11.35 1.22
N LYS A 292 18.22 -11.17 0.43
CA LYS A 292 18.13 -10.61 -0.92
C LYS A 292 17.20 -11.45 -1.79
N SER A 293 16.09 -10.86 -2.24
CA SER A 293 15.14 -11.50 -3.14
C SER A 293 15.66 -11.50 -4.57
N SER A 294 15.54 -12.66 -5.24
CA SER A 294 15.79 -12.78 -6.69
C SER A 294 14.64 -12.19 -7.52
N ARG A 295 13.43 -12.17 -6.96
CA ARG A 295 12.19 -11.69 -7.60
C ARG A 295 12.00 -10.18 -7.53
N LEU A 296 12.62 -9.49 -6.58
CA LEU A 296 12.44 -8.07 -6.30
C LEU A 296 13.77 -7.33 -6.27
N ARG A 297 13.84 -6.22 -7.01
CA ARG A 297 14.92 -5.25 -6.86
C ARG A 297 14.40 -4.12 -5.99
N LEU A 298 15.08 -3.88 -4.88
CA LEU A 298 14.76 -2.80 -3.95
C LEU A 298 15.82 -1.72 -4.07
N SER A 299 15.40 -0.46 -3.99
CA SER A 299 16.31 0.64 -3.70
C SER A 299 16.93 0.43 -2.32
N VAL A 300 18.15 0.90 -2.14
CA VAL A 300 18.85 0.88 -0.87
C VAL A 300 19.17 2.30 -0.43
N ASP A 301 19.26 2.53 0.87
CA ASP A 301 19.76 3.79 1.39
C ASP A 301 21.29 3.90 1.29
N THR A 302 21.85 5.00 1.81
CA THR A 302 23.29 5.28 1.78
C THR A 302 24.14 4.22 2.48
N ASN A 303 23.55 3.45 3.39
CA ASN A 303 24.23 2.39 4.15
C ASN A 303 23.96 0.99 3.57
N GLY A 304 23.32 0.91 2.39
CA GLY A 304 22.98 -0.35 1.73
C GLY A 304 21.76 -1.06 2.32
N HIS A 305 20.97 -0.40 3.17
CA HIS A 305 19.76 -0.99 3.74
C HIS A 305 18.58 -0.90 2.76
N PRO A 306 17.85 -2.01 2.50
CA PRO A 306 16.68 -1.99 1.63
C PRO A 306 15.61 -0.99 2.09
N ILE A 307 15.16 -0.14 1.17
CA ILE A 307 14.07 0.81 1.38
C ILE A 307 12.76 0.16 0.98
N VAL A 308 11.78 0.22 1.88
CA VAL A 308 10.47 -0.41 1.75
C VAL A 308 9.35 0.56 2.11
N ALA A 309 8.15 0.27 1.62
CA ALA A 309 6.91 0.84 2.12
C ALA A 309 6.29 -0.15 3.13
N VAL A 310 5.94 0.31 4.32
CA VAL A 310 5.18 -0.49 5.30
C VAL A 310 3.78 0.09 5.40
N LYS A 311 2.79 -0.70 4.96
CA LYS A 311 1.36 -0.40 5.02
C LYS A 311 0.77 -1.03 6.28
N GLU A 312 0.31 -0.22 7.22
CA GLU A 312 -0.50 -0.63 8.36
C GLU A 312 -1.98 -0.56 7.97
N LEU A 313 -2.70 -1.67 8.09
CA LEU A 313 -4.15 -1.71 7.84
C LEU A 313 -4.88 -1.10 9.03
N LYS A 314 -5.87 -0.24 8.81
CA LYS A 314 -6.63 0.37 9.90
C LYS A 314 -7.85 -0.45 10.25
N ASN A 315 -8.05 -0.68 11.54
CA ASN A 315 -9.32 -1.13 12.08
C ASN A 315 -10.27 0.07 12.23
N VAL A 316 -11.10 0.33 11.23
CA VAL A 316 -12.10 1.41 11.28
C VAL A 316 -13.47 0.83 11.55
N ASN A 317 -14.00 1.00 12.75
CA ASN A 317 -15.34 0.56 13.15
C ASN A 317 -15.66 -0.92 12.83
N MET A 318 -14.63 -1.79 12.74
CA MET A 318 -14.81 -3.21 12.48
C MET A 318 -14.66 -4.00 13.78
N LYS A 319 -15.40 -5.09 13.91
CA LYS A 319 -15.14 -6.06 14.98
C LYS A 319 -13.81 -6.77 14.70
N ALA A 320 -13.15 -7.28 15.75
CA ALA A 320 -11.83 -7.92 15.60
C ALA A 320 -11.80 -9.05 14.56
N ASN A 321 -12.84 -9.90 14.53
CA ASN A 321 -12.98 -10.98 13.56
C ASN A 321 -13.23 -10.49 12.12
N GLU A 322 -13.87 -9.34 11.96
CA GLU A 322 -14.12 -8.71 10.66
C GLU A 322 -12.84 -8.08 10.12
N TYR A 323 -12.11 -7.36 10.97
CA TYR A 323 -10.82 -6.78 10.63
C TYR A 323 -9.80 -7.86 10.23
N GLU A 324 -9.77 -8.98 10.96
CA GLU A 324 -8.97 -10.16 10.59
C GLU A 324 -9.36 -10.72 9.22
N ARG A 325 -10.66 -10.95 8.96
CA ARG A 325 -11.13 -11.44 7.65
C ARG A 325 -10.74 -10.52 6.50
N VAL A 326 -10.84 -9.20 6.70
CA VAL A 326 -10.44 -8.19 5.72
C VAL A 326 -8.94 -8.25 5.44
N ALA A 327 -8.11 -8.31 6.50
CA ALA A 327 -6.67 -8.39 6.38
C ALA A 327 -6.21 -9.69 5.69
N GLU A 328 -6.81 -10.82 6.06
CA GLU A 328 -6.51 -12.13 5.47
C GLU A 328 -6.92 -12.19 3.99
N ALA A 329 -8.07 -11.62 3.62
CA ALA A 329 -8.49 -11.52 2.22
C ALA A 329 -7.54 -10.64 1.38
N GLU A 330 -7.01 -9.54 1.94
CA GLU A 330 -5.98 -8.73 1.27
C GLU A 330 -4.67 -9.53 1.11
N ALA A 331 -4.25 -10.27 2.14
CA ALA A 331 -3.07 -11.13 2.08
C ALA A 331 -3.19 -12.25 1.02
N GLU A 332 -4.35 -12.90 0.91
CA GLU A 332 -4.62 -13.93 -0.11
C GLU A 332 -4.47 -13.39 -1.53
N VAL A 333 -4.99 -12.18 -1.79
CA VAL A 333 -4.87 -11.55 -3.11
C VAL A 333 -3.41 -11.21 -3.41
N LEU A 334 -2.67 -10.70 -2.43
CA LEU A 334 -1.26 -10.34 -2.62
C LEU A 334 -0.38 -11.57 -2.81
N GLU A 335 -0.66 -12.67 -2.14
CA GLU A 335 0.03 -13.96 -2.30
C GLU A 335 -0.18 -14.52 -3.71
N MET A 336 -1.42 -14.47 -4.22
CA MET A 336 -1.74 -14.81 -5.61
C MET A 336 -0.93 -13.95 -6.60
N ILE A 337 -0.88 -12.63 -6.41
CA ILE A 337 -0.15 -11.71 -7.29
C ILE A 337 1.36 -11.94 -7.21
N ARG A 338 1.89 -12.29 -6.04
CA ARG A 338 3.32 -12.59 -5.83
C ARG A 338 3.80 -13.75 -6.71
N GLU A 339 2.93 -14.72 -6.96
CA GLU A 339 3.19 -15.85 -7.85
C GLU A 339 2.93 -15.52 -9.34
N MET A 340 2.21 -14.42 -9.64
CA MET A 340 2.08 -13.93 -11.01
C MET A 340 3.41 -13.30 -11.49
N LYS A 341 4.02 -13.93 -12.49
CA LYS A 341 5.23 -13.41 -13.15
C LYS A 341 4.86 -12.28 -14.12
N HIS A 342 4.71 -11.06 -13.61
CA HIS A 342 4.58 -9.86 -14.43
C HIS A 342 5.30 -8.66 -13.78
N PRO A 343 6.08 -7.85 -14.52
CA PRO A 343 6.84 -6.76 -13.93
C PRO A 343 5.97 -5.55 -13.55
N HIS A 344 4.90 -5.25 -14.31
CA HIS A 344 3.97 -4.14 -14.04
C HIS A 344 2.89 -4.45 -12.96
N LEU A 345 3.08 -5.50 -12.13
CA LEU A 345 2.23 -5.80 -10.98
C LEU A 345 3.05 -5.71 -9.69
N ILE A 346 2.54 -5.01 -8.68
CA ILE A 346 3.22 -4.88 -7.40
C ILE A 346 3.35 -6.25 -6.75
N LYS A 347 4.51 -6.49 -6.14
CA LYS A 347 4.77 -7.73 -5.41
C LYS A 347 5.05 -7.38 -3.97
N ALA A 348 4.15 -7.80 -3.09
CA ALA A 348 4.37 -7.67 -1.65
C ALA A 348 5.56 -8.53 -1.23
N ILE A 349 6.38 -7.97 -0.35
CA ILE A 349 7.55 -8.63 0.25
C ILE A 349 7.06 -9.59 1.33
N ALA A 350 6.26 -9.08 2.26
CA ALA A 350 5.75 -9.81 3.42
C ALA A 350 4.41 -9.25 3.89
N TYR A 351 3.61 -10.12 4.49
CA TYR A 351 2.42 -9.81 5.28
C TYR A 351 2.65 -10.29 6.71
N TYR A 352 2.38 -9.45 7.70
CA TYR A 352 2.55 -9.85 9.09
C TYR A 352 1.51 -9.27 10.04
N LYS A 353 1.10 -10.10 10.99
CA LYS A 353 0.34 -9.67 12.17
C LYS A 353 1.30 -9.32 13.30
N ARG A 354 1.10 -8.20 13.98
CA ARG A 354 1.84 -7.85 15.21
C ARG A 354 0.86 -7.38 16.28
N GLY A 355 0.69 -8.21 17.32
CA GLY A 355 -0.41 -8.02 18.26
C GLY A 355 -1.76 -8.13 17.54
N ASP A 356 -2.60 -7.11 17.67
CA ASP A 356 -3.91 -7.03 17.01
C ASP A 356 -3.90 -6.19 15.72
N ARG A 357 -2.72 -5.92 15.15
CA ARG A 357 -2.54 -5.07 13.96
C ARG A 357 -1.95 -5.87 12.81
N TYR A 358 -2.32 -5.49 11.58
CA TYR A 358 -1.86 -6.15 10.36
C TYR A 358 -1.07 -5.18 9.48
N TYR A 359 0.00 -5.71 8.89
CA TYR A 359 0.96 -4.93 8.13
C TYR A 359 1.35 -5.65 6.86
N ILE A 360 1.66 -4.88 5.81
CA ILE A 360 2.18 -5.38 4.55
C ILE A 360 3.43 -4.58 4.19
N ILE A 361 4.48 -5.27 3.76
CA ILE A 361 5.73 -4.67 3.29
C ILE A 361 5.75 -4.74 1.76
N PHE A 362 6.00 -3.60 1.12
CA PHE A 362 6.15 -3.47 -0.33
C PHE A 362 7.51 -2.86 -0.69
N PRO A 363 8.00 -3.06 -1.92
CA PRO A 363 9.05 -2.21 -2.48
C PRO A 363 8.65 -0.73 -2.43
N TRP A 364 9.56 0.15 -2.01
CA TRP A 364 9.31 1.59 -2.04
C TRP A 364 9.39 2.14 -3.47
N ALA A 365 8.35 2.86 -3.90
CA ALA A 365 8.32 3.53 -5.20
C ALA A 365 8.87 4.96 -5.06
N GLY A 366 10.17 5.13 -5.29
CA GLY A 366 10.86 6.43 -5.16
C GLY A 366 10.25 7.56 -6.02
N GLY A 367 9.70 7.21 -7.19
CA GLY A 367 9.06 8.15 -8.10
C GLY A 367 7.64 8.56 -7.70
N GLY A 368 7.09 8.06 -6.59
CA GLY A 368 5.72 8.31 -6.17
C GLY A 368 4.68 7.52 -6.97
N ASN A 369 3.48 8.05 -7.10
CA ASN A 369 2.43 7.49 -7.98
C ASN A 369 2.33 8.26 -9.31
N LEU A 370 1.56 7.75 -10.27
CA LEU A 370 1.42 8.33 -11.60
C LEU A 370 0.78 9.73 -11.56
N ARG A 371 -0.09 10.02 -10.59
CA ARG A 371 -0.62 11.38 -10.38
C ARG A 371 0.50 12.35 -10.00
N ASP A 372 1.34 11.96 -9.04
CA ASP A 372 2.49 12.75 -8.59
C ASP A 372 3.46 12.98 -9.76
N TYR A 373 3.65 11.95 -10.58
CA TYR A 373 4.50 11.99 -11.77
C TYR A 373 3.96 12.96 -12.84
N TRP A 374 2.65 12.91 -13.15
CA TRP A 374 2.00 13.89 -14.04
C TRP A 374 1.94 15.30 -13.44
N GLY A 375 2.12 15.44 -12.13
CA GLY A 375 2.30 16.72 -11.45
C GLY A 375 3.60 17.45 -11.84
N ARG A 376 4.51 16.78 -12.54
CA ARG A 376 5.73 17.33 -13.14
C ARG A 376 5.49 17.63 -14.62
N GLU A 377 6.21 18.60 -15.18
CA GLU A 377 6.19 18.82 -16.63
C GLU A 377 6.88 17.64 -17.33
N PRO A 378 6.37 17.16 -18.48
CA PRO A 378 7.10 16.19 -19.28
C PRO A 378 8.44 16.80 -19.73
N PRO A 379 9.42 15.97 -20.13
CA PRO A 379 10.67 16.46 -20.70
C PRO A 379 10.41 17.48 -21.81
N ARG A 380 11.13 18.61 -21.78
CA ARG A 380 10.94 19.72 -22.75
C ARG A 380 11.14 19.28 -24.20
N LYS A 381 11.89 18.20 -24.44
CA LYS A 381 12.07 17.59 -25.75
C LYS A 381 11.34 16.26 -25.79
N LEU A 382 10.16 16.23 -26.41
CA LEU A 382 9.54 14.97 -26.82
C LEU A 382 10.40 14.36 -27.93
N ASP A 383 10.88 13.14 -27.71
CA ASP A 383 11.62 12.37 -28.70
C ASP A 383 11.11 10.92 -28.78
N GLY A 384 11.65 10.18 -29.75
CA GLY A 384 11.24 8.80 -29.99
C GLY A 384 11.52 7.87 -28.81
N GLY A 385 12.56 8.13 -28.02
CA GLY A 385 12.88 7.34 -26.84
C GLY A 385 11.82 7.51 -25.75
N PHE A 386 11.42 8.75 -25.49
CA PHE A 386 10.39 9.07 -24.49
C PHE A 386 9.00 8.55 -24.89
N VAL A 387 8.59 8.72 -26.16
CA VAL A 387 7.30 8.19 -26.63
C VAL A 387 7.29 6.66 -26.66
N SER A 388 8.40 6.03 -27.06
CA SER A 388 8.57 4.58 -27.00
C SER A 388 8.46 4.07 -25.57
N TRP A 389 9.12 4.73 -24.61
CA TRP A 389 8.97 4.43 -23.19
C TRP A 389 7.50 4.54 -22.76
N ALA A 390 6.85 5.67 -23.02
CA ALA A 390 5.48 5.93 -22.58
C ALA A 390 4.51 4.85 -23.08
N LEU A 391 4.51 4.58 -24.39
CA LEU A 391 3.65 3.54 -24.96
C LEU A 391 4.04 2.14 -24.50
N GLY A 392 5.33 1.88 -24.30
CA GLY A 392 5.84 0.66 -23.67
C GLY A 392 5.26 0.44 -22.27
N GLN A 393 5.19 1.49 -21.43
CA GLN A 393 4.56 1.41 -20.12
C GLN A 393 3.06 1.11 -20.24
N LEU A 394 2.32 1.76 -21.16
CA LEU A 394 0.89 1.48 -21.37
C LEU A 394 0.67 0.02 -21.81
N CYS A 395 1.49 -0.50 -22.71
CA CYS A 395 1.41 -1.92 -23.09
C CYS A 395 1.72 -2.85 -21.91
N GLY A 396 2.71 -2.50 -21.10
CA GLY A 396 3.05 -3.21 -19.88
C GLY A 396 1.91 -3.27 -18.86
N LEU A 397 1.25 -2.14 -18.60
CA LEU A 397 0.05 -2.09 -17.75
C LEU A 397 -1.09 -2.94 -18.32
N ALA A 398 -1.27 -2.94 -19.65
CA ALA A 398 -2.26 -3.80 -20.30
C ALA A 398 -1.92 -5.30 -20.14
N GLY A 399 -0.65 -5.69 -20.25
CA GLY A 399 -0.19 -7.07 -20.00
C GLY A 399 -0.41 -7.52 -18.55
N ALA A 400 -0.17 -6.63 -17.59
CA ALA A 400 -0.47 -6.88 -16.17
C ALA A 400 -1.96 -7.15 -15.96
N MET A 401 -2.82 -6.33 -16.56
CA MET A 401 -4.28 -6.52 -16.49
C MET A 401 -4.72 -7.81 -17.17
N GLN A 402 -4.18 -8.14 -18.34
CA GLN A 402 -4.44 -9.41 -19.01
C GLN A 402 -4.10 -10.59 -18.09
N LYS A 403 -2.95 -10.54 -17.42
CA LYS A 403 -2.52 -11.59 -16.49
C LYS A 403 -3.46 -11.72 -15.29
N LEU A 404 -3.82 -10.60 -14.68
CA LEU A 404 -4.75 -10.55 -13.54
C LEU A 404 -6.14 -11.08 -13.91
N HIS A 405 -6.62 -10.73 -15.10
CA HIS A 405 -7.92 -11.15 -15.60
C HIS A 405 -7.95 -12.61 -16.04
N SER A 406 -6.84 -13.18 -16.52
CA SER A 406 -6.81 -14.51 -17.16
C SER A 406 -6.35 -15.64 -16.23
N ALA A 407 -6.08 -15.38 -14.95
CA ALA A 407 -5.69 -16.41 -14.00
C ALA A 407 -6.83 -17.44 -13.84
N GLN A 408 -6.69 -18.64 -14.42
CA GLN A 408 -7.78 -19.61 -14.62
C GLN A 408 -8.55 -19.94 -13.32
N ASP A 409 -7.85 -20.12 -12.21
CA ASP A 409 -8.44 -20.48 -10.90
C ASP A 409 -8.60 -19.29 -9.94
N SER A 410 -8.19 -18.08 -10.34
CA SER A 410 -8.10 -16.91 -9.44
C SER A 410 -8.28 -15.57 -10.15
N ALA A 411 -8.94 -15.56 -11.31
CA ALA A 411 -9.19 -14.37 -12.11
C ALA A 411 -9.79 -13.27 -11.24
N CYS A 412 -9.05 -12.17 -11.12
CA CYS A 412 -9.42 -11.08 -10.24
C CYS A 412 -9.63 -9.81 -11.06
N ARG A 413 -10.53 -8.95 -10.60
CA ARG A 413 -10.61 -7.57 -11.06
C ARG A 413 -9.76 -6.71 -10.12
N HIS A 414 -9.20 -5.63 -10.63
CA HIS A 414 -8.64 -4.61 -9.75
C HIS A 414 -9.75 -3.85 -9.04
N GLY A 415 -10.68 -3.26 -9.80
CA GLY A 415 -11.89 -2.58 -9.36
C GLY A 415 -11.71 -1.20 -8.70
N ASP A 416 -10.49 -0.66 -8.68
CA ASP A 416 -10.17 0.71 -8.21
C ASP A 416 -8.93 1.23 -8.97
N LEU A 417 -8.86 0.99 -10.28
CA LEU A 417 -7.76 1.52 -11.08
C LEU A 417 -7.88 3.05 -11.19
N LYS A 418 -6.81 3.73 -10.80
CA LYS A 418 -6.64 5.18 -10.85
C LYS A 418 -5.15 5.52 -10.87
N PRO A 419 -4.75 6.73 -11.30
CA PRO A 419 -3.33 7.12 -11.33
C PRO A 419 -2.61 7.00 -9.99
N GLU A 420 -3.33 7.19 -8.88
CA GLU A 420 -2.78 7.05 -7.53
C GLU A 420 -2.39 5.60 -7.19
N ASN A 421 -2.98 4.62 -7.87
CA ASN A 421 -2.71 3.18 -7.72
C ASN A 421 -1.72 2.65 -8.78
N ILE A 422 -1.08 3.51 -9.56
CA ILE A 422 0.02 3.16 -10.46
C ILE A 422 1.30 3.80 -9.91
N LEU A 423 2.21 2.98 -9.41
CA LEU A 423 3.45 3.42 -8.77
C LEU A 423 4.58 3.59 -9.79
N CYS A 424 5.42 4.59 -9.57
CA CYS A 424 6.57 4.92 -10.41
C CYS A 424 7.88 4.46 -9.72
N PHE A 425 8.49 3.41 -10.26
CA PHE A 425 9.79 2.91 -9.79
C PHE A 425 10.90 3.50 -10.64
N GLU A 426 11.77 4.29 -10.03
CA GLU A 426 12.94 4.85 -10.71
C GLU A 426 13.92 3.74 -11.10
N ASP A 427 14.58 3.89 -12.25
CA ASP A 427 15.61 2.94 -12.67
C ASP A 427 16.88 3.16 -11.85
N THR A 428 17.06 2.38 -10.79
CA THR A 428 18.23 2.43 -9.91
C THR A 428 19.54 2.05 -10.59
N ARG A 429 19.52 1.62 -11.86
CA ARG A 429 20.72 1.28 -12.65
C ARG A 429 21.23 2.43 -13.49
N SER A 430 20.40 3.44 -13.70
CA SER A 430 20.74 4.56 -14.54
C SER A 430 21.14 5.73 -13.66
N SER A 431 22.41 6.14 -13.77
CA SER A 431 22.88 7.43 -13.25
C SER A 431 22.32 8.61 -14.05
N ASP A 432 21.55 8.33 -15.12
CA ASP A 432 20.95 9.34 -15.98
C ASP A 432 19.72 9.95 -15.30
N PRO A 433 19.76 11.24 -14.94
CA PRO A 433 18.61 11.94 -14.39
C PRO A 433 17.44 12.07 -15.38
N SER A 434 17.65 11.72 -16.66
CA SER A 434 16.59 11.63 -17.68
C SER A 434 15.97 10.23 -17.80
N SER A 435 16.42 9.26 -17.00
CA SER A 435 15.83 7.92 -16.96
C SER A 435 14.37 7.98 -16.53
N GLN A 436 13.54 7.26 -17.27
CA GLN A 436 12.10 7.28 -17.07
C GLN A 436 11.66 6.18 -16.11
N PRO A 437 10.66 6.41 -15.24
CA PRO A 437 10.26 5.43 -14.26
C PRO A 437 9.57 4.23 -14.92
N PHE A 438 9.63 3.09 -14.23
CA PHE A 438 8.86 1.91 -14.55
C PHE A 438 7.53 1.91 -13.78
N LEU A 439 6.42 1.76 -14.49
CA LEU A 439 5.07 1.87 -13.92
C LEU A 439 4.57 0.52 -13.41
N VAL A 440 4.01 0.48 -12.21
CA VAL A 440 3.57 -0.77 -11.57
C VAL A 440 2.18 -0.58 -10.95
N ILE A 441 1.24 -1.45 -11.30
CA ILE A 441 -0.10 -1.46 -10.70
C ILE A 441 0.00 -1.93 -9.25
N ALA A 442 -0.56 -1.16 -8.33
CA ALA A 442 -0.62 -1.44 -6.89
C ALA A 442 -2.07 -1.49 -6.37
N ASP A 443 -2.25 -1.86 -5.10
CA ASP A 443 -3.56 -1.88 -4.42
C ASP A 443 -4.65 -2.72 -5.15
N VAL A 444 -4.21 -3.83 -5.75
CA VAL A 444 -5.08 -4.80 -6.41
C VAL A 444 -5.98 -5.49 -5.38
N GLY A 445 -7.25 -5.67 -5.71
CA GLY A 445 -8.18 -6.43 -4.88
C GLY A 445 -8.86 -5.64 -3.77
N LEU A 446 -8.54 -4.35 -3.61
CA LEU A 446 -9.28 -3.44 -2.74
C LEU A 446 -10.78 -3.46 -3.02
N ALA A 447 -11.23 -3.74 -4.25
CA ALA A 447 -12.65 -3.85 -4.54
C ALA A 447 -13.33 -5.06 -3.88
N LYS A 448 -12.65 -6.21 -3.67
CA LYS A 448 -13.25 -7.35 -2.92
C LYS A 448 -13.33 -7.01 -1.43
N VAL A 449 -12.29 -6.40 -0.89
CA VAL A 449 -12.19 -5.96 0.51
C VAL A 449 -13.18 -4.83 0.83
N HIS A 450 -13.26 -3.80 -0.03
CA HIS A 450 -14.23 -2.72 0.09
C HIS A 450 -15.66 -3.20 -0.12
N THR A 451 -15.91 -4.18 -1.01
CA THR A 451 -17.26 -4.73 -1.15
C THR A 451 -17.68 -5.41 0.14
N LEU A 452 -16.83 -6.23 0.76
CA LEU A 452 -17.11 -6.82 2.08
C LEU A 452 -17.28 -5.75 3.18
N ALA A 453 -16.36 -4.78 3.27
CA ALA A 453 -16.41 -3.71 4.26
C ALA A 453 -17.58 -2.71 4.05
N THR A 454 -18.07 -2.56 2.82
CA THR A 454 -19.18 -1.65 2.46
C THR A 454 -20.53 -2.37 2.48
N GLU A 455 -20.60 -3.66 2.14
CA GLU A 455 -21.81 -4.48 2.30
C GLU A 455 -22.17 -4.65 3.79
N MET A 456 -21.18 -4.63 4.67
CA MET A 456 -21.36 -4.74 6.12
C MET A 456 -21.60 -3.39 6.83
N ARG A 457 -21.53 -2.26 6.10
CA ARG A 457 -21.84 -0.91 6.62
C ARG A 457 -23.11 -0.38 5.95
N ASN A 458 -24.15 -0.10 6.74
CA ASN A 458 -25.37 0.54 6.27
C ASN A 458 -25.24 2.05 5.99
N GLU A 459 -24.04 2.63 6.03
CA GLU A 459 -23.85 4.07 5.86
C GLU A 459 -22.73 4.39 4.87
N ALA A 460 -23.04 5.35 4.00
CA ALA A 460 -22.29 5.74 2.82
C ALA A 460 -20.90 6.32 3.17
N THR A 461 -19.87 5.51 3.26
CA THR A 461 -18.47 5.98 3.18
C THR A 461 -18.08 6.23 1.73
N ARG A 462 -18.64 7.30 1.18
CA ARG A 462 -18.24 7.90 -0.10
C ARG A 462 -17.29 9.07 0.22
N THR A 463 -16.00 8.78 0.37
CA THR A 463 -14.95 9.80 0.14
C THR A 463 -14.91 10.09 -1.36
N MET A 464 -15.79 10.99 -1.79
CA MET A 464 -16.54 10.89 -3.05
C MET A 464 -15.88 11.48 -4.30
N ASN A 465 -14.70 12.12 -4.23
CA ASN A 465 -14.21 12.88 -5.38
C ASN A 465 -13.21 12.12 -6.25
N GLY A 466 -12.21 11.42 -5.68
CA GLY A 466 -11.15 10.76 -6.47
C GLY A 466 -11.53 9.40 -7.09
N THR A 467 -12.04 8.46 -6.28
CA THR A 467 -12.36 7.09 -6.72
C THR A 467 -13.50 7.03 -7.75
N VAL A 468 -14.46 7.96 -7.71
CA VAL A 468 -15.63 7.97 -8.61
C VAL A 468 -15.27 8.38 -10.04
N MET A 469 -14.15 9.09 -10.25
CA MET A 469 -13.78 9.66 -11.57
C MET A 469 -13.51 8.58 -12.62
N TYR A 470 -12.88 7.48 -12.22
CA TYR A 470 -12.43 6.38 -13.08
C TYR A 470 -13.42 5.22 -13.14
N GLU A 471 -14.55 5.32 -12.42
CA GLU A 471 -15.59 4.29 -12.48
C GLU A 471 -16.31 4.35 -13.84
N PRO A 472 -16.71 3.19 -14.39
CA PRO A 472 -17.47 3.15 -15.62
C PRO A 472 -18.97 3.44 -15.39
N PRO A 473 -19.71 3.79 -16.45
CA PRO A 473 -21.13 4.14 -16.33
C PRO A 473 -22.00 3.07 -15.69
N GLU A 474 -21.73 1.79 -15.95
CA GLU A 474 -22.47 0.68 -15.35
C GLU A 474 -22.32 0.61 -13.82
N ALA A 475 -21.29 1.21 -13.23
CA ALA A 475 -21.12 1.28 -11.78
C ALA A 475 -22.14 2.22 -11.12
N VAL A 476 -22.52 3.29 -11.83
CA VAL A 476 -23.49 4.29 -11.36
C VAL A 476 -24.92 3.88 -11.71
N LEU A 477 -25.12 3.29 -12.89
CA LEU A 477 -26.44 3.00 -13.44
C LEU A 477 -27.07 1.69 -12.96
N LEU A 478 -26.29 0.67 -12.59
CA LEU A 478 -26.80 -0.72 -12.55
C LEU A 478 -26.67 -1.47 -11.22
N LEU A 479 -26.36 -0.84 -10.09
CA LEU A 479 -26.13 -1.58 -8.85
C LEU A 479 -27.37 -1.71 -7.97
N THR A 480 -28.14 -2.79 -8.18
CA THR A 480 -28.56 -3.57 -7.01
C THR A 480 -27.28 -4.10 -6.36
N LYS A 481 -27.08 -3.83 -5.05
CA LYS A 481 -25.82 -4.04 -4.31
C LYS A 481 -25.23 -5.46 -4.34
N LYS A 482 -25.83 -6.44 -5.02
CA LYS A 482 -25.52 -7.87 -4.90
C LYS A 482 -24.98 -8.56 -6.17
N GLN A 483 -24.62 -7.84 -7.24
CA GLN A 483 -24.15 -8.50 -8.48
C GLN A 483 -22.64 -8.35 -8.75
N PRO A 484 -21.96 -9.42 -9.24
CA PRO A 484 -20.56 -9.36 -9.67
C PRO A 484 -20.35 -8.33 -10.80
N ARG A 485 -19.35 -7.45 -10.68
CA ARG A 485 -18.99 -6.50 -11.75
C ARG A 485 -18.06 -7.16 -12.77
N SER A 486 -18.25 -6.86 -14.05
CA SER A 486 -17.43 -7.37 -15.16
C SER A 486 -15.96 -6.93 -15.08
N ARG A 487 -15.05 -7.75 -15.60
CA ARG A 487 -13.63 -7.41 -15.79
C ARG A 487 -13.42 -6.22 -16.73
N ARG A 488 -14.38 -5.97 -17.63
CA ARG A 488 -14.43 -4.79 -18.50
C ARG A 488 -14.55 -3.46 -17.73
N TYR A 489 -14.87 -3.51 -16.44
CA TYR A 489 -14.78 -2.37 -15.53
C TYR A 489 -13.37 -1.76 -15.57
N ASP A 490 -12.35 -2.59 -15.35
CA ASP A 490 -10.96 -2.14 -15.29
C ASP A 490 -10.50 -1.57 -16.64
N VAL A 491 -11.06 -2.07 -17.76
CA VAL A 491 -10.76 -1.60 -19.12
C VAL A 491 -11.23 -0.16 -19.36
N TRP A 492 -12.35 0.24 -18.76
CA TRP A 492 -12.76 1.66 -18.79
C TRP A 492 -11.85 2.53 -17.93
N SER A 493 -11.56 2.07 -16.70
CA SER A 493 -10.72 2.81 -15.76
C SER A 493 -9.33 3.07 -16.35
N ILE A 494 -8.69 2.04 -16.92
CA ILE A 494 -7.40 2.19 -17.61
C ILE A 494 -7.52 3.02 -18.90
N GLY A 495 -8.68 2.98 -19.60
CA GLY A 495 -8.95 3.84 -20.75
C GLY A 495 -8.96 5.33 -20.41
N CYS A 496 -9.53 5.69 -19.25
CA CYS A 496 -9.47 7.05 -18.72
C CYS A 496 -8.02 7.47 -18.42
N ILE A 497 -7.25 6.59 -17.78
CA ILE A 497 -5.84 6.81 -17.44
C ILE A 497 -5.00 6.99 -18.72
N TYR A 498 -5.21 6.15 -19.75
CA TYR A 498 -4.48 6.27 -21.01
C TYR A 498 -4.80 7.56 -21.74
N PHE A 499 -6.04 8.01 -21.69
CA PHE A 499 -6.42 9.30 -22.29
C PHE A 499 -5.73 10.47 -21.59
N GLU A 500 -5.76 10.51 -20.26
CA GLU A 500 -5.03 11.52 -19.47
C GLU A 500 -3.52 11.45 -19.73
N PHE A 501 -2.95 10.24 -19.86
CA PHE A 501 -1.55 10.04 -20.21
C PHE A 501 -1.23 10.70 -21.56
N LEU A 502 -2.05 10.48 -22.59
CA LEU A 502 -1.84 11.07 -23.91
C LEU A 502 -1.92 12.60 -23.87
N ILE A 503 -2.85 13.18 -23.11
CA ILE A 503 -2.95 14.63 -22.93
C ILE A 503 -1.68 15.17 -22.27
N TRP A 504 -1.25 14.57 -21.15
CA TRP A 504 -0.03 14.97 -20.46
C TRP A 504 1.21 14.81 -21.34
N LEU A 505 1.33 13.69 -22.05
CA LEU A 505 2.44 13.39 -22.95
C LEU A 505 2.55 14.43 -24.09
N LEU A 506 1.42 14.83 -24.67
CA LEU A 506 1.40 15.73 -25.84
C LEU A 506 1.45 17.21 -25.48
N TYR A 507 0.89 17.59 -24.33
CA TYR A 507 0.60 18.99 -24.00
C TYR A 507 1.03 19.43 -22.58
N GLY A 508 1.53 18.50 -21.77
CA GLY A 508 2.04 18.79 -20.43
C GLY A 508 0.97 18.90 -19.34
N LYS A 509 1.42 19.27 -18.15
CA LYS A 509 0.60 19.28 -16.93
C LYS A 509 -0.54 20.29 -17.01
N ALA A 510 -0.27 21.49 -17.52
CA ALA A 510 -1.25 22.56 -17.57
C ALA A 510 -2.52 22.15 -18.36
N GLU A 511 -2.35 21.51 -19.50
CA GLU A 511 -3.46 21.06 -20.33
C GLU A 511 -4.15 19.81 -19.77
N LEU A 512 -3.43 18.95 -19.02
CA LEU A 512 -4.09 17.87 -18.25
C LEU A 512 -4.99 18.44 -17.14
N VAL A 513 -4.55 19.48 -16.42
CA VAL A 513 -5.38 20.15 -15.41
C VAL A 513 -6.61 20.77 -16.06
N ARG A 514 -6.41 21.48 -17.17
CA ARG A 514 -7.50 22.07 -17.97
C ARG A 514 -8.51 21.02 -18.42
N PHE A 515 -8.06 19.89 -18.96
CA PHE A 515 -8.94 18.79 -19.34
C PHE A 515 -9.84 18.37 -18.16
N GLY A 516 -9.25 18.24 -16.95
CA GLY A 516 -10.00 17.94 -15.73
C GLY A 516 -11.06 18.99 -15.39
N ASP A 517 -10.79 20.27 -15.63
CA ASP A 517 -11.74 21.36 -15.42
C ASP A 517 -12.84 21.39 -16.48
N ASP A 518 -12.50 21.13 -17.75
CA ASP A 518 -13.44 21.08 -18.86
C ASP A 518 -14.48 19.96 -18.70
N ILE A 519 -14.10 18.83 -18.08
CA ILE A 519 -15.02 17.69 -17.86
C ILE A 519 -15.68 17.72 -16.49
N ALA A 520 -15.37 18.69 -15.64
CA ALA A 520 -15.97 18.80 -14.31
C ALA A 520 -17.48 19.08 -14.44
N HIS A 521 -18.30 18.28 -13.78
CA HIS A 521 -19.73 18.48 -13.77
C HIS A 521 -20.05 19.84 -13.10
N PRO A 522 -20.94 20.69 -13.68
CA PRO A 522 -21.13 22.07 -13.22
C PRO A 522 -21.51 22.21 -11.74
N VAL A 523 -22.33 21.28 -11.23
CA VAL A 523 -22.87 21.31 -9.86
C VAL A 523 -21.95 20.61 -8.86
N ASN A 524 -21.79 19.29 -8.98
CA ASN A 524 -21.04 18.48 -7.99
C ASN A 524 -19.53 18.38 -8.28
N ARG A 525 -19.03 19.04 -9.34
CA ARG A 525 -17.61 19.06 -9.76
C ARG A 525 -16.99 17.68 -10.00
N THR A 526 -17.78 16.62 -10.22
CA THR A 526 -17.23 15.31 -10.54
C THR A 526 -16.62 15.30 -11.94
N ARG A 527 -15.44 14.70 -12.07
CA ARG A 527 -14.68 14.63 -13.34
C ARG A 527 -14.84 13.29 -14.05
N GLN A 528 -16.02 12.67 -13.94
CA GLN A 528 -16.32 11.44 -14.67
C GLN A 528 -16.31 11.67 -16.18
N PHE A 529 -15.90 10.67 -16.96
CA PHE A 529 -15.78 10.76 -18.41
C PHE A 529 -17.11 10.65 -19.18
N PHE A 530 -18.20 10.40 -18.46
CA PHE A 530 -19.54 10.19 -19.01
C PHE A 530 -20.58 11.05 -18.30
N ASP A 531 -21.66 11.32 -19.01
CA ASP A 531 -22.90 11.85 -18.46
C ASP A 531 -23.92 10.72 -18.36
N VAL A 532 -24.80 10.83 -17.38
CA VAL A 532 -25.99 9.99 -17.23
C VAL A 532 -27.22 10.86 -17.49
N SER A 533 -28.10 10.39 -18.38
CA SER A 533 -29.44 10.93 -18.56
C SER A 533 -30.46 9.93 -18.03
N GLY A 534 -31.40 10.38 -17.20
CA GLY A 534 -32.37 9.53 -16.51
C GLY A 534 -31.89 9.02 -15.14
N ALA A 535 -32.72 8.26 -14.44
CA ALA A 535 -32.40 7.70 -13.12
C ALA A 535 -32.79 6.21 -13.02
N GLY A 536 -31.98 5.43 -12.29
CA GLY A 536 -32.23 4.00 -12.07
C GLY A 536 -32.13 3.16 -13.36
N VAL A 537 -33.07 2.23 -13.54
CA VAL A 537 -33.12 1.26 -14.65
C VAL A 537 -33.34 1.92 -16.03
N THR A 538 -33.80 3.16 -16.06
CA THR A 538 -34.08 3.93 -17.30
C THR A 538 -32.93 4.84 -17.72
N GLY A 539 -31.83 4.84 -16.99
CA GLY A 539 -30.70 5.72 -17.26
C GLY A 539 -29.87 5.26 -18.45
N ALA A 540 -29.62 6.17 -19.39
CA ALA A 540 -28.64 5.99 -20.46
C ALA A 540 -27.37 6.77 -20.13
N ALA A 541 -26.21 6.25 -20.56
CA ALA A 541 -24.93 6.93 -20.43
C ALA A 541 -24.33 7.23 -21.79
N ARG A 542 -23.62 8.36 -21.87
CA ARG A 542 -22.80 8.74 -23.02
C ARG A 542 -21.49 9.32 -22.55
N VAL A 543 -20.44 9.18 -23.36
CA VAL A 543 -19.19 9.91 -23.13
C VAL A 543 -19.47 11.41 -23.18
N LYS A 544 -18.89 12.19 -22.26
CA LYS A 544 -19.12 13.63 -22.18
C LYS A 544 -18.75 14.33 -23.49
N PRO A 545 -19.52 15.34 -23.94
CA PRO A 545 -19.16 16.11 -25.13
C PRO A 545 -17.76 16.72 -25.05
N ASN A 546 -17.34 17.21 -23.88
CA ASN A 546 -16.01 17.80 -23.72
C ASN A 546 -14.89 16.75 -23.84
N VAL A 547 -15.10 15.51 -23.37
CA VAL A 547 -14.16 14.40 -23.63
C VAL A 547 -14.04 14.12 -25.13
N GLN A 548 -15.16 14.06 -25.84
CA GLN A 548 -15.17 13.85 -27.30
C GLN A 548 -14.45 14.97 -28.05
N LYS A 549 -14.59 16.22 -27.62
CA LYS A 549 -13.88 17.37 -28.21
C LYS A 549 -12.37 17.26 -28.02
N TRP A 550 -11.91 16.83 -26.84
CA TRP A 550 -10.49 16.55 -26.60
C TRP A 550 -9.97 15.38 -27.44
N MET A 551 -10.74 14.31 -27.61
CA MET A 551 -10.36 13.20 -28.51
C MET A 551 -10.16 13.71 -29.93
N GLU A 552 -11.12 14.49 -30.40
CA GLU A 552 -11.14 15.03 -31.75
C GLU A 552 -10.07 16.12 -31.96
N TRP A 553 -9.69 16.83 -30.91
CA TRP A 553 -8.54 17.72 -30.90
C TRP A 553 -7.23 16.96 -31.15
N ILE A 554 -6.97 15.89 -30.38
CA ILE A 554 -5.76 15.06 -30.58
C ILE A 554 -5.76 14.43 -31.98
N ARG A 555 -6.93 14.06 -32.52
CA ARG A 555 -7.04 13.57 -33.91
C ARG A 555 -6.62 14.60 -34.96
N ARG A 556 -6.79 15.90 -34.70
CA ARG A 556 -6.37 16.98 -35.60
C ARG A 556 -4.96 17.49 -35.33
N ASP A 557 -4.33 17.05 -34.23
CA ASP A 557 -2.95 17.42 -33.94
C ASP A 557 -2.05 16.92 -35.09
N PRO A 558 -1.31 17.82 -35.78
CA PRO A 558 -0.47 17.45 -36.92
C PRO A 558 0.69 16.52 -36.54
N ARG A 559 1.00 16.38 -35.25
CA ARG A 559 1.94 15.38 -34.72
C ARG A 559 1.35 13.97 -34.70
N CYS A 560 0.03 13.83 -34.77
CA CYS A 560 -0.71 12.55 -34.64
C CYS A 560 -1.48 12.14 -35.93
N PRO A 561 -0.85 12.12 -37.12
CA PRO A 561 -1.53 11.63 -38.33
C PRO A 561 -1.87 10.13 -38.23
N PRO A 562 -2.80 9.61 -39.06
CA PRO A 562 -3.28 8.22 -38.99
C PRO A 562 -2.19 7.15 -38.94
N ASN A 563 -1.04 7.37 -39.58
CA ASN A 563 0.07 6.43 -39.63
C ASN A 563 1.09 6.62 -38.49
N THR A 564 0.63 6.93 -37.27
CA THR A 564 1.49 7.06 -36.08
C THR A 564 1.02 6.20 -34.92
N ALA A 565 1.96 5.78 -34.08
CA ALA A 565 1.67 5.00 -32.89
C ALA A 565 0.73 5.75 -31.94
N ILE A 566 1.00 7.03 -31.65
CA ILE A 566 0.13 7.85 -30.79
C ILE A 566 -1.30 7.88 -31.32
N ARG A 567 -1.49 8.07 -32.63
CA ARG A 567 -2.83 8.08 -33.23
C ARG A 567 -3.53 6.73 -33.09
N LYS A 568 -2.83 5.62 -33.33
CA LYS A 568 -3.41 4.27 -33.14
C LYS A 568 -3.81 4.00 -31.69
N VAL A 569 -3.00 4.44 -30.72
CA VAL A 569 -3.35 4.33 -29.28
C VAL A 569 -4.57 5.19 -28.94
N LEU A 570 -4.65 6.41 -29.47
CA LEU A 570 -5.85 7.25 -29.32
C LEU A 570 -7.10 6.55 -29.87
N GLU A 571 -7.02 5.94 -31.04
CA GLU A 571 -8.18 5.24 -31.61
C GLU A 571 -8.56 3.99 -30.80
N LEU A 572 -7.59 3.26 -30.25
CA LEU A 572 -7.88 2.19 -29.28
C LEU A 572 -8.66 2.71 -28.08
N VAL A 573 -8.20 3.82 -27.47
CA VAL A 573 -8.87 4.46 -26.33
C VAL A 573 -10.31 4.85 -26.71
N CYS A 574 -10.49 5.56 -27.83
CA CYS A 574 -11.78 6.08 -28.26
C CYS A 574 -12.78 4.99 -28.66
N THR A 575 -12.32 3.96 -29.37
CA THR A 575 -13.22 3.00 -30.03
C THR A 575 -13.37 1.69 -29.27
N ARG A 576 -12.49 1.39 -28.30
CA ARG A 576 -12.50 0.11 -27.59
C ARG A 576 -12.45 0.23 -26.06
N LEU A 577 -11.83 1.26 -25.49
CA LEU A 577 -11.68 1.37 -24.03
C LEU A 577 -12.76 2.25 -23.39
N LEU A 578 -12.97 3.45 -23.93
CA LEU A 578 -14.00 4.41 -23.49
C LEU A 578 -15.34 4.17 -24.20
N VAL A 579 -15.77 2.90 -24.22
CA VAL A 579 -17.02 2.46 -24.84
C VAL A 579 -18.06 2.15 -23.76
N ILE A 580 -19.26 2.74 -23.91
CA ILE A 580 -20.37 2.55 -22.96
C ILE A 580 -20.90 1.11 -23.00
N ALA A 581 -21.08 0.56 -24.21
CA ALA A 581 -21.63 -0.78 -24.38
C ALA A 581 -20.64 -1.85 -23.90
N VAL A 582 -21.04 -2.64 -22.91
CA VAL A 582 -20.16 -3.64 -22.29
C VAL A 582 -20.18 -4.96 -23.04
N SER A 583 -21.35 -5.47 -23.49
CA SER A 583 -21.49 -6.80 -24.10
C SER A 583 -22.74 -6.94 -25.00
N LYS A 584 -22.77 -7.93 -25.92
CA LYS A 584 -23.96 -8.28 -26.71
C LYS A 584 -25.09 -8.86 -25.83
N PRO A 585 -26.37 -8.55 -26.11
CA PRO A 585 -27.48 -9.35 -25.59
C PRO A 585 -27.41 -10.78 -26.14
N ARG A 586 -27.64 -11.80 -25.31
CA ARG A 586 -27.83 -13.18 -25.79
C ARG A 586 -29.13 -13.19 -26.61
N THR A 587 -29.08 -13.65 -27.86
CA THR A 587 -30.27 -14.04 -28.61
C THR A 587 -30.76 -15.38 -28.08
N GLU A 588 -32.06 -15.48 -27.80
CA GLU A 588 -32.72 -16.73 -27.40
C GLU A 588 -32.70 -17.76 -28.55
N SER A 589 -31.57 -18.43 -28.78
CA SER A 589 -31.52 -19.57 -29.70
C SER A 589 -30.27 -20.42 -29.49
N SER A 590 -30.33 -21.34 -28.53
CA SER A 590 -29.82 -22.73 -28.62
C SER A 590 -29.96 -23.37 -27.23
N GLY A 591 -30.85 -24.37 -27.16
CA GLY A 591 -31.35 -24.93 -25.91
C GLY A 591 -30.30 -25.66 -25.08
N SER A 592 -30.26 -25.34 -23.80
CA SER A 592 -30.32 -26.33 -22.71
C SER A 592 -30.82 -25.62 -21.46
N ALA A 593 -31.87 -26.18 -20.85
CA ALA A 593 -32.54 -25.58 -19.70
C ALA A 593 -31.71 -25.80 -18.43
N SER A 594 -30.90 -24.80 -18.05
CA SER A 594 -30.59 -24.52 -16.64
C SER A 594 -29.99 -23.12 -16.48
N ALA A 595 -30.25 -22.53 -15.30
CA ALA A 595 -29.62 -21.35 -14.70
C ALA A 595 -30.19 -19.96 -15.01
N GLN A 596 -30.69 -19.36 -13.92
CA GLN A 596 -31.06 -17.97 -13.71
C GLN A 596 -29.95 -17.00 -14.15
N GLY A 597 -30.31 -15.85 -14.74
CA GLY A 597 -29.45 -14.66 -14.69
C GLY A 597 -29.27 -13.79 -15.93
N SER A 598 -30.25 -13.62 -16.83
CA SER A 598 -30.21 -12.51 -17.79
C SER A 598 -31.55 -11.79 -17.83
N THR A 599 -31.54 -10.48 -17.55
CA THR A 599 -32.72 -9.63 -17.68
C THR A 599 -32.36 -8.49 -18.63
N THR A 600 -32.89 -8.57 -19.85
CA THR A 600 -32.92 -7.46 -20.81
C THR A 600 -33.91 -6.43 -20.29
N LEU A 601 -33.50 -5.17 -20.11
CA LEU A 601 -34.42 -4.09 -19.74
C LEU A 601 -34.49 -3.12 -20.93
N HIS A 602 -35.51 -3.37 -21.77
CA HIS A 602 -36.11 -2.61 -22.88
C HIS A 602 -35.30 -1.59 -23.72
N ALA A 603 -35.58 -1.64 -25.02
CA ALA A 603 -35.18 -0.64 -26.02
C ALA A 603 -35.87 0.70 -25.75
N THR A 604 -35.10 1.78 -25.64
CA THR A 604 -35.62 3.12 -25.91
C THR A 604 -35.44 3.39 -27.40
N ASP A 605 -36.54 3.59 -28.12
CA ASP A 605 -36.51 3.95 -29.54
C ASP A 605 -35.81 5.30 -29.73
N GLY A 606 -34.63 5.26 -30.34
CA GLY A 606 -33.84 6.44 -30.71
C GLY A 606 -32.40 6.05 -31.09
N PRO A 607 -31.84 6.52 -32.22
CA PRO A 607 -30.54 6.09 -32.72
C PRO A 607 -29.33 6.49 -31.85
N ASP A 608 -29.51 7.38 -30.86
CA ASP A 608 -28.42 8.03 -30.12
C ASP A 608 -28.23 7.59 -28.65
N ASN A 609 -28.96 6.58 -28.16
CA ASN A 609 -28.86 6.12 -26.76
C ASN A 609 -28.46 4.63 -26.65
N PRO A 610 -27.19 4.30 -26.35
CA PRO A 610 -26.76 2.91 -26.20
C PRO A 610 -27.30 2.29 -24.90
N SER A 611 -28.00 1.16 -25.02
CA SER A 611 -28.45 0.34 -23.90
C SER A 611 -27.29 -0.40 -23.23
N ILE A 612 -27.26 -0.40 -21.89
CA ILE A 612 -26.23 -1.11 -21.11
C ILE A 612 -26.69 -2.54 -20.87
N ILE A 613 -26.06 -3.49 -21.56
CA ILE A 613 -26.44 -4.91 -21.51
C ILE A 613 -25.36 -5.74 -20.80
N ARG A 614 -25.81 -6.61 -19.88
CA ARG A 614 -24.99 -7.44 -18.98
C ARG A 614 -24.22 -8.54 -19.72
N SER A 615 -23.11 -9.01 -19.14
CA SER A 615 -22.52 -10.33 -19.44
C SER A 615 -22.02 -11.01 -18.18
N ASP A 616 -22.11 -12.34 -18.16
CA ASP A 616 -21.42 -13.18 -17.19
C ASP A 616 -19.91 -12.99 -17.27
N THR A 617 -19.25 -13.28 -16.16
CA THR A 617 -17.82 -13.03 -15.92
C THR A 617 -16.88 -13.81 -16.84
N ASN A 618 -17.37 -14.66 -17.77
CA ASN A 618 -16.54 -15.63 -18.48
C ASN A 618 -16.93 -15.93 -19.94
N SER A 619 -16.97 -14.92 -20.82
CA SER A 619 -17.02 -15.18 -22.27
C SER A 619 -15.62 -15.06 -22.90
N SER A 620 -14.89 -16.17 -22.99
CA SER A 620 -13.88 -16.37 -24.04
C SER A 620 -14.63 -16.51 -25.37
N PHE A 621 -14.41 -15.58 -26.31
CA PHE A 621 -15.12 -15.59 -27.60
C PHE A 621 -14.19 -16.04 -28.71
N ASN A 622 -14.47 -17.21 -29.28
CA ASN A 622 -14.00 -17.63 -30.61
C ASN A 622 -15.07 -17.20 -31.62
N GLY A 623 -14.78 -16.21 -32.47
CA GLY A 623 -15.69 -15.84 -33.56
C GLY A 623 -15.15 -14.73 -34.45
N ILE A 624 -15.18 -14.98 -35.76
CA ILE A 624 -14.64 -14.14 -36.84
C ILE A 624 -15.59 -12.96 -37.14
N LEU A 625 -15.00 -11.76 -37.11
CA LEU A 625 -15.31 -10.46 -37.74
C LEU A 625 -16.72 -9.82 -37.78
N VAL A 626 -16.64 -8.47 -37.80
CA VAL A 626 -17.61 -7.38 -38.08
C VAL A 626 -18.40 -6.80 -36.89
N ASP A 627 -18.97 -7.60 -35.99
CA ASP A 627 -19.84 -7.09 -34.90
C ASP A 627 -19.11 -6.91 -33.54
N GLY A 628 -17.77 -6.97 -33.54
CA GLY A 628 -16.90 -6.92 -32.35
C GLY A 628 -16.45 -5.53 -31.92
N LEU A 629 -16.59 -4.51 -32.78
CA LEU A 629 -16.13 -3.13 -32.51
C LEU A 629 -17.12 -2.30 -31.70
N ARG A 630 -18.36 -2.78 -31.51
CA ARG A 630 -19.40 -2.03 -30.79
C ARG A 630 -19.25 -2.10 -29.26
N TYR A 631 -18.49 -3.06 -28.75
CA TYR A 631 -18.39 -3.34 -27.32
C TYR A 631 -17.01 -3.03 -26.75
N ARG A 632 -16.97 -2.67 -25.47
CA ARG A 632 -15.73 -2.45 -24.74
C ARG A 632 -14.83 -3.67 -24.82
N ALA A 633 -13.55 -3.45 -25.12
CA ALA A 633 -12.57 -4.53 -25.25
C ALA A 633 -12.38 -5.31 -23.94
N THR A 634 -11.89 -6.52 -24.07
CA THR A 634 -11.26 -7.28 -22.98
C THR A 634 -9.82 -6.80 -22.75
N SER A 635 -9.23 -7.15 -21.60
CA SER A 635 -7.82 -6.85 -21.35
C SER A 635 -6.86 -7.55 -22.32
N THR A 636 -7.23 -8.73 -22.83
CA THR A 636 -6.49 -9.43 -23.90
C THR A 636 -6.47 -8.63 -25.19
N GLU A 637 -7.64 -8.23 -25.71
CA GLU A 637 -7.73 -7.43 -26.94
C GLU A 637 -6.97 -6.10 -26.80
N MET A 638 -7.06 -5.45 -25.63
CA MET A 638 -6.32 -4.22 -25.33
C MET A 638 -4.81 -4.45 -25.38
N HIS A 639 -4.29 -5.48 -24.72
CA HIS A 639 -2.87 -5.79 -24.68
C HIS A 639 -2.33 -6.17 -26.06
N GLU A 640 -3.01 -7.06 -26.79
CA GLU A 640 -2.61 -7.49 -28.12
C GLU A 640 -2.58 -6.32 -29.12
N THR A 641 -3.58 -5.43 -29.06
CA THR A 641 -3.61 -4.24 -29.93
C THR A 641 -2.44 -3.29 -29.62
N LEU A 642 -2.15 -3.03 -28.34
CA LEU A 642 -1.01 -2.19 -27.94
C LEU A 642 0.34 -2.80 -28.32
N ALA A 643 0.50 -4.10 -28.09
CA ALA A 643 1.71 -4.82 -28.47
C ALA A 643 1.95 -4.77 -29.99
N GLY A 644 0.88 -4.92 -30.79
CA GLY A 644 0.93 -4.75 -32.24
C GLY A 644 1.37 -3.34 -32.66
N ILE A 645 0.80 -2.30 -32.06
CA ILE A 645 1.17 -0.89 -32.35
C ILE A 645 2.64 -0.65 -32.04
N ILE A 646 3.14 -1.13 -30.90
CA ILE A 646 4.55 -0.97 -30.50
C ILE A 646 5.46 -1.73 -31.46
N ALA A 647 5.12 -2.97 -31.82
CA ALA A 647 5.91 -3.76 -32.76
C ALA A 647 6.00 -3.10 -34.13
N GLU A 648 4.93 -2.46 -34.62
CA GLU A 648 4.94 -1.70 -35.87
C GLU A 648 5.80 -0.43 -35.81
N ALA A 649 5.86 0.23 -34.64
CA ALA A 649 6.60 1.48 -34.45
C ALA A 649 8.08 1.28 -34.06
N SER A 650 8.45 0.05 -33.68
CA SER A 650 9.78 -0.31 -33.18
C SER A 650 10.66 -0.95 -34.25
N GLY A 651 11.95 -1.08 -33.95
CA GLY A 651 12.94 -1.77 -34.78
C GLY A 651 13.65 -0.87 -35.80
N PRO A 652 14.60 -1.43 -36.58
CA PRO A 652 15.44 -0.66 -37.50
C PRO A 652 14.69 -0.15 -38.75
N LYS A 653 13.54 -0.75 -39.08
CA LYS A 653 12.66 -0.36 -40.19
C LYS A 653 11.20 -0.32 -39.72
N PRO A 654 10.80 0.72 -38.97
CA PRO A 654 9.46 0.80 -38.42
C PRO A 654 8.41 0.98 -39.54
N LYS A 655 7.26 0.31 -39.42
CA LYS A 655 6.13 0.41 -40.36
C LYS A 655 5.34 1.70 -40.16
N ILE A 656 5.30 2.19 -38.92
CA ILE A 656 4.64 3.44 -38.53
C ILE A 656 5.62 4.29 -37.71
N ALA A 657 5.50 5.60 -37.75
CA ALA A 657 6.29 6.46 -36.87
C ALA A 657 5.70 6.48 -35.46
N TRP A 658 6.52 6.73 -34.43
CA TRP A 658 6.01 7.01 -33.08
C TRP A 658 5.08 8.23 -33.08
N MET A 659 5.53 9.30 -33.73
CA MET A 659 4.85 10.58 -33.88
C MET A 659 5.41 11.30 -35.12
N ASN A 660 4.69 12.27 -35.67
CA ASN A 660 5.24 13.19 -36.67
C ASN A 660 6.07 14.29 -35.99
N TRP A 661 7.38 14.12 -35.99
CA TRP A 661 8.35 15.02 -35.34
C TRP A 661 8.55 16.37 -36.05
N GLN A 662 8.13 16.49 -37.31
CA GLN A 662 8.29 17.71 -38.10
C GLN A 662 7.17 18.73 -37.86
N ALA A 663 6.06 18.30 -37.26
CA ALA A 663 4.93 19.16 -36.95
C ALA A 663 5.17 20.00 -35.69
N ALA A 664 4.78 21.26 -35.72
CA ALA A 664 4.79 22.13 -34.55
C ALA A 664 3.82 21.62 -33.48
N SER A 665 4.20 21.74 -32.21
CA SER A 665 3.33 21.42 -31.08
C SER A 665 2.27 22.51 -30.92
N PRO A 666 0.96 22.20 -31.01
CA PRO A 666 -0.07 23.16 -30.62
C PRO A 666 -0.11 23.30 -29.09
N ARG A 667 -0.51 24.47 -28.57
CA ARG A 667 -0.61 24.75 -27.12
C ARG A 667 -1.88 24.16 -26.48
N GLY A 668 -2.35 23.01 -26.94
CA GLY A 668 -3.65 22.45 -26.56
C GLY A 668 -4.83 23.27 -27.12
N PRO A 669 -6.09 22.88 -26.80
CA PRO A 669 -7.31 23.47 -27.36
C PRO A 669 -7.47 24.98 -27.14
N GLY A 670 -6.76 25.55 -26.16
CA GLY A 670 -6.87 26.94 -25.74
C GLY A 670 -6.57 28.01 -26.78
N GLN A 671 -5.87 27.68 -27.86
CA GLN A 671 -5.64 28.64 -28.95
C GLN A 671 -6.90 28.93 -29.78
N TYR A 672 -8.01 28.20 -29.59
CA TYR A 672 -9.27 28.38 -30.34
C TYR A 672 -10.39 29.04 -29.52
N GLY A 673 -10.06 29.57 -28.34
CA GLY A 673 -11.00 30.23 -27.42
C GLY A 673 -11.47 29.31 -26.28
N ASP A 674 -11.95 29.92 -25.19
CA ASP A 674 -12.38 29.21 -23.97
C ASP A 674 -13.66 28.39 -24.13
N THR A 675 -14.31 28.47 -25.28
CA THR A 675 -15.45 27.64 -25.63
C THR A 675 -15.02 26.60 -26.64
N LEU A 676 -14.93 25.32 -26.23
CA LEU A 676 -14.84 24.21 -27.17
C LEU A 676 -16.20 24.09 -27.94
N SER A 677 -16.52 25.01 -28.85
CA SER A 677 -17.76 25.01 -29.62
C SER A 677 -17.56 24.37 -31.00
N VAL A 678 -18.53 23.58 -31.46
CA VAL A 678 -18.46 22.84 -32.73
C VAL A 678 -18.29 23.78 -33.93
N SER A 679 -18.76 25.03 -33.82
CA SER A 679 -18.68 26.07 -34.86
C SER A 679 -17.26 26.61 -35.10
N GLN A 680 -16.31 26.44 -34.17
CA GLN A 680 -14.93 26.90 -34.34
C GLN A 680 -14.01 25.84 -34.97
N LEU A 681 -14.47 24.60 -35.08
CA LEU A 681 -13.75 23.51 -35.78
C LEU A 681 -14.00 23.49 -37.29
N GLY A 682 -14.84 24.41 -37.79
CA GLY A 682 -15.26 24.48 -39.18
C GLY A 682 -15.15 25.88 -39.74
N THR A 683 -13.95 26.36 -40.04
CA THR A 683 -13.69 27.26 -41.18
C THR A 683 -12.21 27.22 -41.50
N ARG A 684 -11.86 26.70 -42.69
CA ARG A 684 -10.57 26.96 -43.30
C ARG A 684 -10.47 28.47 -43.53
N GLY A 685 -9.74 29.17 -42.67
CA GLY A 685 -9.19 30.47 -43.00
C GLY A 685 -8.01 30.24 -43.92
N SER A 686 -8.18 30.50 -45.21
CA SER A 686 -7.09 30.67 -46.16
C SER A 686 -6.02 31.60 -45.56
N PRO A 687 -4.72 31.32 -45.73
CA PRO A 687 -3.69 32.26 -45.31
C PRO A 687 -3.88 33.55 -46.12
N ARG A 688 -4.13 34.67 -45.45
CA ARG A 688 -3.99 35.99 -46.07
C ARG A 688 -2.49 36.36 -46.07
N PRO A 689 -2.06 37.07 -47.13
CA PRO A 689 -0.69 37.04 -47.65
C PRO A 689 0.37 37.54 -46.67
#